data_AF-A0A7S4HDY4-F1
#
_entry.id   AF-A0A7S4HDY4-F1
#
_cell.length_a   1.000
_cell.length_b   1.000
_cell.length_c   1.000
_cell.angle_alpha   90.00
_cell.angle_beta   90.00
_cell.angle_gamma   90.00
#
_symmetry.space_group_name_H-M   'P 1'
#
loop_
_entity.id
_entity.type
_entity.pdbx_description
1 polymer ?
#
loop_
_entity_poly.entity_id
_entity_poly.type
_entity_poly.pdbx_seq_one_letter_code
_entity_poly.pdbx_strand_id
1 'polypeptide(L)'
;MTLRQVEAYNDQMKSEIAVTRRATYKAEESINSLESGKKQQDILIDSLNEQLRRAQEELALTEAQLISQRGETSAATQTLKDANAEMEAINFEKKQLLQQWKVALIGMQRRDEALQATEEALVKQREQEMALDSEVSGVKKAIRKEEEKNELLTATESKLEAESRLVDSNMVACKEKEERHHEKFAMLNKSLEQTDVELSKVTQQEAALEHEVNALEAQVQKTMMETKKLQDSALTNLGEQVAVEKGAANTSLATEKLKAQREEMEMSAAQMHNELARIRVDTLNTMSHNSQLGGQLKNLNEELTEKDALMAKYEQESRRRNIEIEKKQHELDLLNKKFDTLMKQRAGVAELDEDAGPLEATIVHLKREVATKQTENAELQRVWIKAQTELVNVANSNQTVSEQLHDKRAKSSILMQKQMRLETQFETQGKEVKELERGNGGLHNELTKVNQLLAEHQTKQHLLVDDNFLMETEFVEKLKLMELEAVSAEGQIVELKAQKERLLLDVVEAEKQIMLLEKKIALERETQAALDPEVGAAEVRAMQREIHRMRLRYSQLQRRQEQMIIEMERAIYKRDNIEAKGKINAQRNGSIPTQAALVKEVAELQAKLKGTTRDANMTQLTVQKLQERQAVENSHLEDSASRLLEFRQQMQRIGDSIASQEQQHLFMRKQLHKHKRLVKNLVAAAEGVYQPIGRESVLLEQLNDNHGVSRRLMQLVEQLESDFSQHAHLFSSLLQTVLGS
;
A
#
# COMPACT_ATOMS: atom_id res chain seq x y z
N MET A 1 15.99 31.13 -114.59
CA MET A 1 15.67 31.86 -113.34
C MET A 1 16.26 33.25 -113.44
N THR A 2 15.62 34.27 -112.85
CA THR A 2 16.21 35.61 -112.70
C THR A 2 16.98 35.72 -111.38
N LEU A 3 17.91 36.67 -111.26
CA LEU A 3 18.76 36.86 -110.07
C LEU A 3 17.94 36.89 -108.77
N ARG A 4 16.79 37.58 -108.82
CA ARG A 4 15.80 37.75 -107.75
C ARG A 4 15.24 36.44 -107.18
N GLN A 5 15.21 35.36 -107.97
CA GLN A 5 14.79 34.03 -107.51
C GLN A 5 15.90 33.31 -106.73
N VAL A 6 17.18 33.58 -107.07
CA VAL A 6 18.34 33.05 -106.34
C VAL A 6 18.53 33.79 -105.03
N GLU A 7 18.31 35.11 -105.00
CA GLU A 7 18.29 35.90 -103.76
C GLU A 7 17.19 35.42 -102.81
N ALA A 8 15.95 35.27 -103.29
CA ALA A 8 14.83 34.77 -102.50
C ALA A 8 15.10 33.36 -101.92
N TYR A 9 15.70 32.46 -102.70
CA TYR A 9 16.10 31.14 -102.22
C TYR A 9 17.23 31.20 -101.19
N ASN A 10 18.21 32.09 -101.35
CA ASN A 10 19.28 32.30 -100.38
C ASN A 10 18.76 32.84 -99.05
N ASP A 11 17.84 33.80 -99.06
CA ASP A 11 17.25 34.35 -97.84
C ASP A 11 16.26 33.37 -97.18
N GLN A 12 15.58 32.53 -97.96
CA GLN A 12 14.85 31.37 -97.43
C GLN A 12 15.80 30.37 -96.77
N MET A 13 16.93 30.02 -97.40
CA MET A 13 17.95 29.16 -96.77
C MET A 13 18.54 29.77 -95.50
N LYS A 14 18.81 31.07 -95.45
CA LYS A 14 19.24 31.76 -94.22
C LYS A 14 18.16 31.68 -93.14
N SER A 15 16.89 31.82 -93.50
CA SER A 15 15.76 31.67 -92.57
C SER A 15 15.68 30.24 -92.02
N GLU A 16 15.78 29.22 -92.87
CA GLU A 16 15.75 27.81 -92.46
C GLU A 16 16.99 27.43 -91.63
N ILE A 17 18.17 27.96 -91.93
CA ILE A 17 19.38 27.83 -91.10
C ILE A 17 19.21 28.54 -89.76
N ALA A 18 18.59 29.72 -89.72
CA ALA A 18 18.31 30.43 -88.46
C ALA A 18 17.27 29.69 -87.61
N VAL A 19 16.22 29.13 -88.22
CA VAL A 19 15.19 28.34 -87.53
C VAL A 19 15.78 27.04 -86.99
N THR A 20 16.50 26.28 -87.80
CA THR A 20 17.16 25.03 -87.36
C THR A 20 18.19 25.29 -86.27
N ARG A 21 19.04 26.31 -86.40
CA ARG A 21 20.00 26.69 -85.36
C ARG A 21 19.33 27.17 -84.05
N ARG A 22 18.17 27.82 -84.14
CA ARG A 22 17.37 28.21 -82.96
C ARG A 22 16.68 27.00 -82.32
N ALA A 23 16.28 26.01 -83.12
CA ALA A 23 15.76 24.74 -82.64
C ALA A 23 16.86 23.89 -81.96
N THR A 24 18.08 23.85 -82.50
CA THR A 24 19.20 23.14 -81.84
C THR A 24 19.59 23.81 -80.52
N TYR A 25 19.71 25.14 -80.47
CA TYR A 25 19.98 25.82 -79.20
C TYR A 25 18.87 25.59 -78.15
N LYS A 26 17.59 25.57 -78.56
CA LYS A 26 16.49 25.24 -77.65
C LYS A 26 16.49 23.76 -77.22
N ALA A 27 16.99 22.86 -78.06
CA ALA A 27 17.20 21.46 -77.71
C ALA A 27 18.37 21.28 -76.73
N GLU A 28 19.50 21.96 -76.94
CA GLU A 28 20.63 22.00 -75.98
C GLU A 28 20.20 22.60 -74.62
N GLU A 29 19.44 23.70 -74.63
CA GLU A 29 18.85 24.30 -73.43
C GLU A 29 17.92 23.31 -72.70
N SER A 30 17.06 22.60 -73.45
CA SER A 30 16.21 21.54 -72.90
C SER A 30 17.03 20.38 -72.32
N ILE A 31 18.09 19.93 -73.00
CA ILE A 31 18.99 18.86 -72.53
C ILE A 31 19.71 19.29 -71.25
N ASN A 32 20.27 20.49 -71.20
CA ASN A 32 20.91 21.04 -70.01
C ASN A 32 19.94 21.13 -68.82
N SER A 33 18.67 21.49 -69.05
CA SER A 33 17.65 21.49 -67.99
C SER A 33 17.32 20.08 -67.49
N LEU A 34 17.28 19.08 -68.38
CA LEU A 34 17.06 17.68 -68.03
C LEU A 34 18.26 17.07 -67.30
N GLU A 35 19.50 17.41 -67.69
CA GLU A 35 20.71 17.00 -66.96
C GLU A 35 20.78 17.64 -65.57
N SER A 36 20.38 18.91 -65.44
CA SER A 36 20.30 19.60 -64.14
C SER A 36 19.28 18.91 -63.21
N GLY A 37 18.07 18.61 -63.74
CA GLY A 37 17.04 17.87 -63.02
C GLY A 37 17.49 16.46 -62.63
N LYS A 38 18.11 15.72 -63.56
CA LYS A 38 18.68 14.40 -63.28
C LYS A 38 19.75 14.47 -62.18
N LYS A 39 20.66 15.44 -62.24
CA LYS A 39 21.70 15.63 -61.23
C LYS A 39 21.13 15.91 -59.84
N GLN A 40 20.03 16.66 -59.75
CA GLN A 40 19.32 16.88 -58.48
C GLN A 40 18.61 15.60 -58.00
N GLN A 41 18.08 14.78 -58.91
CA GLN A 41 17.52 13.47 -58.60
C GLN A 41 18.58 12.46 -58.13
N ASP A 42 19.76 12.43 -58.78
CA ASP A 42 20.90 11.58 -58.39
C ASP A 42 21.38 11.95 -56.97
N ILE A 43 21.55 13.24 -56.66
CA ILE A 43 21.91 13.72 -55.31
C ILE A 43 20.85 13.34 -54.26
N LEU A 44 19.55 13.40 -54.61
CA LEU A 44 18.47 12.97 -53.73
C LEU A 44 18.56 11.46 -53.47
N ILE A 45 18.80 10.64 -54.49
CA ILE A 45 18.97 9.19 -54.38
C ILE A 45 20.15 8.85 -53.47
N ASP A 46 21.31 9.49 -53.64
CA ASP A 46 22.47 9.28 -52.76
C ASP A 46 22.16 9.66 -51.30
N SER A 47 21.44 10.78 -51.08
CA SER A 47 21.05 11.20 -49.73
C SER A 47 20.08 10.22 -49.05
N LEU A 48 19.18 9.60 -49.82
CA LEU A 48 18.22 8.60 -49.33
C LEU A 48 18.90 7.25 -49.10
N ASN A 49 19.85 6.86 -49.94
CA ASN A 49 20.67 5.66 -49.76
C ASN A 49 21.52 5.74 -48.48
N GLU A 50 22.15 6.88 -48.22
CA GLU A 50 22.94 7.10 -46.99
C GLU A 50 22.04 7.15 -45.73
N GLN A 51 20.83 7.72 -45.81
CA GLN A 51 19.83 7.65 -44.73
C GLN A 51 19.37 6.20 -44.48
N LEU A 52 19.08 5.45 -45.54
CA LEU A 52 18.71 4.03 -45.45
C LEU A 52 19.82 3.19 -44.82
N ARG A 53 21.09 3.45 -45.18
CA ARG A 53 22.25 2.75 -44.62
C ARG A 53 22.39 3.00 -43.12
N ARG A 54 22.23 4.25 -42.68
CA ARG A 54 22.24 4.61 -41.24
C ARG A 54 21.09 3.96 -40.47
N ALA A 55 19.88 3.97 -41.02
CA ALA A 55 18.74 3.29 -40.41
C ALA A 55 18.94 1.77 -40.31
N GLN A 56 19.64 1.14 -41.26
CA GLN A 56 20.03 -0.27 -41.19
C GLN A 56 21.13 -0.53 -40.15
N GLU A 57 22.10 0.37 -40.01
CA GLU A 57 23.14 0.30 -38.97
C GLU A 57 22.55 0.47 -37.56
N GLU A 58 21.60 1.39 -37.37
CA GLU A 58 20.84 1.58 -36.13
C GLU A 58 19.92 0.39 -35.80
N LEU A 59 19.27 -0.20 -36.81
CA LEU A 59 18.48 -1.42 -36.65
C LEU A 59 19.35 -2.59 -36.16
N ALA A 60 20.47 -2.85 -36.84
CA ALA A 60 21.39 -3.92 -36.46
C ALA A 60 21.98 -3.73 -35.04
N LEU A 61 22.28 -2.48 -34.66
CA LEU A 61 22.74 -2.14 -33.31
C LEU A 61 21.65 -2.44 -32.26
N THR A 62 20.41 -2.02 -32.50
CA THR A 62 19.30 -2.20 -31.55
C THR A 62 18.84 -3.65 -31.46
N GLU A 63 18.87 -4.42 -32.56
CA GLU A 63 18.66 -5.87 -32.54
C GLU A 63 19.73 -6.59 -31.71
N ALA A 64 21.02 -6.24 -31.88
CA ALA A 64 22.11 -6.82 -31.10
C ALA A 64 21.98 -6.51 -29.59
N GLN A 65 21.62 -5.27 -29.22
CA GLN A 65 21.33 -4.88 -27.83
C GLN A 65 20.16 -5.67 -27.26
N LEU A 66 19.07 -5.82 -28.01
CA LEU A 66 17.88 -6.56 -27.61
C LEU A 66 18.15 -8.06 -27.42
N ILE A 67 19.06 -8.64 -28.22
CA ILE A 67 19.54 -10.02 -28.02
C ILE A 67 20.37 -10.13 -26.73
N SER A 68 21.30 -9.20 -26.47
CA SER A 68 22.09 -9.18 -25.22
C SER A 68 21.19 -9.09 -23.99
N GLN A 69 20.27 -8.11 -23.97
CA GLN A 69 19.32 -7.90 -22.86
C GLN A 69 18.41 -9.11 -22.62
N ARG A 70 18.03 -9.85 -23.67
CA ARG A 70 17.30 -11.12 -23.54
C ARG A 70 18.17 -12.23 -22.92
N GLY A 71 19.45 -12.30 -23.29
CA GLY A 71 20.42 -13.22 -22.67
C GLY A 71 20.64 -12.91 -21.18
N GLU A 72 20.89 -11.64 -20.85
CA GLU A 72 21.06 -11.14 -19.48
C GLU A 72 19.80 -11.38 -18.63
N THR A 73 18.62 -11.04 -19.15
CA THR A 73 17.34 -11.32 -18.50
C THR A 73 17.14 -12.82 -18.28
N SER A 74 17.46 -13.65 -19.27
CA SER A 74 17.35 -15.10 -19.14
C SER A 74 18.24 -15.64 -18.01
N ALA A 75 19.52 -15.23 -17.98
CA ALA A 75 20.45 -15.58 -16.92
C ALA A 75 19.97 -15.12 -15.53
N ALA A 76 19.45 -13.89 -15.41
CA ALA A 76 18.88 -13.37 -14.17
C ALA A 76 17.62 -14.15 -13.73
N THR A 77 16.74 -14.57 -14.66
CA THR A 77 15.61 -15.44 -14.30
C THR A 77 16.03 -16.84 -13.91
N GLN A 78 17.19 -17.33 -14.36
CA GLN A 78 17.71 -18.63 -13.93
C GLN A 78 18.31 -18.54 -12.52
N THR A 79 19.17 -17.56 -12.24
CA THR A 79 19.74 -17.39 -10.89
C THR A 79 18.65 -17.11 -9.84
N LEU A 80 17.55 -16.45 -10.20
CA LEU A 80 16.37 -16.30 -9.32
C LEU A 80 15.64 -17.63 -9.04
N LYS A 81 15.57 -18.57 -9.99
CA LYS A 81 15.02 -19.91 -9.75
C LYS A 81 15.93 -20.72 -8.85
N ASP A 82 17.24 -20.70 -9.12
CA ASP A 82 18.24 -21.45 -8.39
C ASP A 82 18.30 -20.98 -6.92
N ALA A 83 18.32 -19.66 -6.69
CA ALA A 83 18.23 -19.07 -5.36
C ALA A 83 16.90 -19.36 -4.64
N ASN A 84 15.78 -19.47 -5.36
CA ASN A 84 14.51 -19.89 -4.77
C ASN A 84 14.52 -21.37 -4.37
N ALA A 85 15.13 -22.25 -5.18
CA ALA A 85 15.30 -23.66 -4.85
C ALA A 85 16.22 -23.86 -3.61
N GLU A 86 17.31 -23.10 -3.51
CA GLU A 86 18.14 -23.05 -2.29
C GLU A 86 17.34 -22.55 -1.08
N MET A 87 16.52 -21.50 -1.25
CA MET A 87 15.68 -20.98 -0.16
C MET A 87 14.63 -22.01 0.29
N GLU A 88 14.07 -22.80 -0.62
CA GLU A 88 13.16 -23.91 -0.28
C GLU A 88 13.88 -25.04 0.47
N ALA A 89 15.10 -25.41 0.05
CA ALA A 89 15.94 -26.39 0.73
C ALA A 89 16.32 -25.95 2.16
N ILE A 90 16.78 -24.71 2.34
CA ILE A 90 17.09 -24.13 3.66
C ILE A 90 15.85 -24.10 4.56
N ASN A 91 14.66 -23.82 4.01
CA ASN A 91 13.41 -23.87 4.76
C ASN A 91 12.98 -25.30 5.14
N PHE A 92 13.34 -26.32 4.34
CA PHE A 92 13.14 -27.73 4.68
C PHE A 92 14.09 -28.15 5.81
N GLU A 93 15.39 -27.90 5.69
CA GLU A 93 16.38 -28.21 6.72
C GLU A 93 16.04 -27.53 8.06
N LYS A 94 15.64 -26.24 8.02
CA LYS A 94 15.21 -25.51 9.21
C LYS A 94 14.01 -26.17 9.91
N LYS A 95 13.04 -26.69 9.16
CA LYS A 95 11.91 -27.46 9.74
C LYS A 95 12.39 -28.79 10.34
N GLN A 96 13.29 -29.49 9.67
CA GLN A 96 13.86 -30.75 10.15
C GLN A 96 14.68 -30.56 11.43
N LEU A 97 15.54 -29.55 11.49
CA LEU A 97 16.32 -29.18 12.68
C LEU A 97 15.42 -28.76 13.85
N LEU A 98 14.37 -27.97 13.61
CA LEU A 98 13.39 -27.64 14.65
C LEU A 98 12.63 -28.87 15.17
N GLN A 99 12.33 -29.85 14.30
CA GLN A 99 11.71 -31.11 14.70
C GLN A 99 12.67 -31.97 15.53
N GLN A 100 13.93 -32.11 15.10
CA GLN A 100 14.98 -32.82 15.84
C GLN A 100 15.24 -32.17 17.21
N TRP A 101 15.33 -30.84 17.28
CA TRP A 101 15.51 -30.09 18.51
C TRP A 101 14.35 -30.27 19.49
N LYS A 102 13.10 -30.26 19.02
CA LYS A 102 11.93 -30.59 19.85
C LYS A 102 11.98 -32.02 20.41
N VAL A 103 12.39 -33.00 19.60
CA VAL A 103 12.57 -34.39 20.05
C VAL A 103 13.70 -34.50 21.07
N ALA A 104 14.82 -33.79 20.87
CA ALA A 104 15.93 -33.74 21.82
C ALA A 104 15.54 -33.08 23.16
N LEU A 105 14.70 -32.03 23.12
CA LEU A 105 14.18 -31.36 24.30
C LEU A 105 13.24 -32.26 25.12
N ILE A 106 12.29 -32.95 24.47
CA ILE A 106 11.44 -33.97 25.12
C ILE A 106 12.29 -35.13 25.67
N GLY A 107 13.33 -35.53 24.93
CA GLY A 107 14.30 -36.52 25.36
C GLY A 107 15.25 -36.03 26.46
N MET A 108 15.32 -34.74 26.76
CA MET A 108 16.01 -34.17 27.93
C MET A 108 15.07 -34.18 29.12
N GLN A 109 13.87 -33.59 28.99
CA GLN A 109 12.85 -33.57 30.03
C GLN A 109 12.59 -34.97 30.63
N ARG A 110 12.46 -36.01 29.79
CA ARG A 110 12.28 -37.40 30.27
C ARG A 110 13.49 -37.98 31.03
N ARG A 111 14.70 -37.49 30.77
CA ARG A 111 15.90 -37.86 31.55
C ARG A 111 15.95 -37.09 32.86
N ASP A 112 15.53 -35.83 32.86
CA ASP A 112 15.44 -35.00 34.06
C ASP A 112 14.36 -35.54 35.02
N GLU A 113 13.19 -35.92 34.49
CA GLU A 113 12.11 -36.63 35.22
C GLU A 113 12.59 -37.97 35.81
N ALA A 114 13.35 -38.76 35.04
CA ALA A 114 13.92 -40.02 35.52
C ALA A 114 15.01 -39.81 36.57
N LEU A 115 15.84 -38.77 36.41
CA LEU A 115 16.88 -38.38 37.37
C LEU A 115 16.25 -37.97 38.70
N GLN A 116 15.25 -37.08 38.69
CA GLN A 116 14.50 -36.69 39.89
C GLN A 116 13.90 -37.92 40.59
N ALA A 117 13.29 -38.84 39.84
CA ALA A 117 12.73 -40.07 40.42
C ALA A 117 13.81 -40.94 41.08
N THR A 118 15.03 -41.01 40.53
CA THR A 118 16.15 -41.71 41.18
C THR A 118 16.71 -40.97 42.40
N GLU A 119 16.77 -39.63 42.38
CA GLU A 119 17.18 -38.83 43.55
C GLU A 119 16.19 -38.96 44.70
N GLU A 120 14.89 -38.88 44.43
CA GLU A 120 13.83 -39.11 45.41
C GLU A 120 13.89 -40.52 46.03
N ALA A 121 14.19 -41.55 45.21
CA ALA A 121 14.38 -42.91 45.71
C ALA A 121 15.62 -43.02 46.61
N LEU A 122 16.72 -42.36 46.24
CA LEU A 122 17.97 -42.34 47.00
C LEU A 122 17.80 -41.58 48.34
N VAL A 123 17.03 -40.49 48.37
CA VAL A 123 16.64 -39.80 49.62
C VAL A 123 15.82 -40.74 50.52
N LYS A 124 14.77 -41.37 50.00
CA LYS A 124 13.93 -42.32 50.76
C LYS A 124 14.74 -43.51 51.29
N GLN A 125 15.73 -43.99 50.54
CA GLN A 125 16.62 -45.06 51.01
C GLN A 125 17.57 -44.58 52.12
N ARG A 126 18.10 -43.35 52.07
CA ARG A 126 18.89 -42.76 53.17
C ARG A 126 18.05 -42.56 54.44
N GLU A 127 16.78 -42.16 54.30
CA GLU A 127 15.84 -42.07 55.43
C GLU A 127 15.60 -43.45 56.08
N GLN A 128 15.50 -44.51 55.26
CA GLN A 128 15.42 -45.90 55.74
C GLN A 128 16.72 -46.37 56.41
N GLU A 129 17.89 -46.05 55.85
CA GLU A 129 19.20 -46.35 56.45
C GLU A 129 19.34 -45.65 57.83
N MET A 130 18.95 -44.37 57.94
CA MET A 130 18.94 -43.65 59.23
C MET A 130 17.94 -44.25 60.23
N ALA A 131 16.78 -44.71 59.78
CA ALA A 131 15.82 -45.40 60.64
C ALA A 131 16.41 -46.73 61.17
N LEU A 132 17.00 -47.55 60.30
CA LEU A 132 17.65 -48.81 60.65
C LEU A 132 18.86 -48.59 61.61
N ASP A 133 19.67 -47.56 61.39
CA ASP A 133 20.76 -47.21 62.33
C ASP A 133 20.20 -46.79 63.71
N SER A 134 19.05 -46.13 63.75
CA SER A 134 18.36 -45.79 65.01
C SER A 134 17.83 -47.04 65.72
N GLU A 135 17.27 -48.01 64.99
CA GLU A 135 16.84 -49.30 65.52
C GLU A 135 18.03 -50.11 66.03
N VAL A 136 19.12 -50.20 65.25
CA VAL A 136 20.38 -50.85 65.65
C VAL A 136 20.98 -50.20 66.89
N SER A 137 20.91 -48.87 67.02
CA SER A 137 21.33 -48.14 68.23
C SER A 137 20.43 -48.47 69.43
N GLY A 138 19.11 -48.58 69.22
CA GLY A 138 18.15 -49.04 70.22
C GLY A 138 18.41 -50.47 70.68
N VAL A 139 18.62 -51.40 69.74
CA VAL A 139 18.94 -52.82 70.01
C VAL A 139 20.28 -52.94 70.74
N LYS A 140 21.33 -52.20 70.35
CA LYS A 140 22.61 -52.15 71.08
C LYS A 140 22.44 -51.65 72.53
N LYS A 141 21.56 -50.67 72.78
CA LYS A 141 21.23 -50.20 74.14
C LYS A 141 20.39 -51.21 74.93
N ALA A 142 19.54 -52.00 74.27
CA ALA A 142 18.81 -53.10 74.91
C ALA A 142 19.73 -54.26 75.27
N ILE A 143 20.61 -54.67 74.35
CA ILE A 143 21.64 -55.70 74.58
C ILE A 143 22.49 -55.34 75.81
N ARG A 144 23.05 -54.12 75.88
CA ARG A 144 23.82 -53.66 77.05
C ARG A 144 23.05 -53.76 78.37
N LYS A 145 21.75 -53.48 78.38
CA LYS A 145 20.92 -53.61 79.59
C LYS A 145 20.68 -55.07 80.00
N GLU A 146 20.59 -55.99 79.05
CA GLU A 146 20.53 -57.42 79.36
C GLU A 146 21.93 -57.99 79.72
N GLU A 147 23.02 -57.43 79.17
CA GLU A 147 24.40 -57.72 79.61
C GLU A 147 24.63 -57.25 81.06
N GLU A 148 24.30 -56.00 81.40
CA GLU A 148 24.34 -55.44 82.77
C GLU A 148 23.52 -56.28 83.76
N LYS A 149 22.32 -56.72 83.37
CA LYS A 149 21.50 -57.63 84.17
C LYS A 149 22.13 -59.01 84.32
N ASN A 150 22.72 -59.55 83.27
CA ASN A 150 23.35 -60.87 83.30
C ASN A 150 24.60 -60.85 84.19
N GLU A 151 25.44 -59.82 84.10
CA GLU A 151 26.55 -59.60 85.04
C GLU A 151 26.07 -59.52 86.49
N LEU A 152 24.99 -58.78 86.76
CA LEU A 152 24.41 -58.68 88.09
C LEU A 152 23.84 -60.02 88.57
N LEU A 153 23.17 -60.78 87.71
CA LEU A 153 22.67 -62.13 88.01
C LEU A 153 23.83 -63.10 88.29
N THR A 154 24.86 -63.15 87.45
CA THR A 154 26.08 -63.94 87.65
C THR A 154 26.80 -63.56 88.95
N ALA A 155 26.84 -62.27 89.31
CA ALA A 155 27.38 -61.81 90.58
C ALA A 155 26.54 -62.29 91.77
N THR A 156 25.21 -62.29 91.67
CA THR A 156 24.34 -62.86 92.71
C THR A 156 24.44 -64.39 92.80
N GLU A 157 24.58 -65.09 91.68
CA GLU A 157 24.80 -66.54 91.62
C GLU A 157 26.14 -66.92 92.26
N SER A 158 27.23 -66.22 91.91
CA SER A 158 28.55 -66.42 92.53
C SER A 158 28.53 -66.14 94.04
N LYS A 159 27.76 -65.13 94.51
CA LYS A 159 27.54 -64.87 95.93
C LYS A 159 26.75 -66.00 96.61
N LEU A 160 25.68 -66.49 95.98
CA LEU A 160 24.86 -67.59 96.50
C LEU A 160 25.64 -68.91 96.52
N GLU A 161 26.51 -69.17 95.54
CA GLU A 161 27.47 -70.29 95.59
C GLU A 161 28.44 -70.15 96.76
N ALA A 162 29.01 -68.95 96.99
CA ALA A 162 29.92 -68.71 98.11
C ALA A 162 29.21 -68.91 99.46
N GLU A 163 27.96 -68.47 99.59
CA GLU A 163 27.10 -68.71 100.75
C GLU A 163 26.75 -70.19 100.91
N SER A 164 26.45 -70.92 99.82
CA SER A 164 26.23 -72.38 99.86
C SER A 164 27.49 -73.12 100.33
N ARG A 165 28.66 -72.83 99.75
CA ARG A 165 29.94 -73.43 100.13
C ARG A 165 30.28 -73.15 101.61
N LEU A 166 29.92 -71.97 102.12
CA LEU A 166 30.05 -71.63 103.54
C LEU A 166 29.07 -72.42 104.41
N VAL A 167 27.82 -72.62 103.98
CA VAL A 167 26.83 -73.47 104.67
C VAL A 167 27.26 -74.94 104.67
N ASP A 168 27.77 -75.45 103.56
CA ASP A 168 28.31 -76.82 103.44
C ASP A 168 29.54 -77.01 104.35
N SER A 169 30.46 -76.05 104.38
CA SER A 169 31.61 -76.07 105.29
C SER A 169 31.18 -76.04 106.76
N ASN A 170 30.19 -75.22 107.11
CA ASN A 170 29.60 -75.20 108.45
C ASN A 170 28.87 -76.52 108.79
N MET A 171 28.19 -77.14 107.83
CA MET A 171 27.55 -78.45 108.01
C MET A 171 28.58 -79.55 108.24
N VAL A 172 29.71 -79.56 107.52
CA VAL A 172 30.83 -80.47 107.78
C VAL A 172 31.43 -80.21 109.18
N ALA A 173 31.68 -78.96 109.54
CA ALA A 173 32.19 -78.60 110.87
C ALA A 173 31.21 -78.93 112.02
N CYS A 174 29.90 -78.97 111.75
CA CYS A 174 28.90 -79.48 112.69
C CYS A 174 28.92 -81.01 112.78
N LYS A 175 29.07 -81.73 111.66
CA LYS A 175 29.25 -83.20 111.67
C LYS A 175 30.52 -83.63 112.42
N GLU A 176 31.65 -82.96 112.20
CA GLU A 176 32.87 -83.25 112.98
C GLU A 176 32.68 -83.00 114.49
N LYS A 177 31.87 -82.00 114.87
CA LYS A 177 31.54 -81.76 116.29
C LYS A 177 30.65 -82.89 116.82
N GLU A 178 29.62 -83.28 116.06
CA GLU A 178 28.72 -84.39 116.39
C GLU A 178 29.48 -85.70 116.56
N GLU A 179 30.39 -86.04 115.64
CA GLU A 179 31.29 -87.19 115.72
C GLU A 179 32.19 -87.11 116.97
N ARG A 180 32.87 -85.97 117.22
CA ARG A 180 33.68 -85.77 118.44
C ARG A 180 32.84 -85.83 119.73
N HIS A 181 31.55 -85.49 119.68
CA HIS A 181 30.62 -85.66 120.80
C HIS A 181 30.22 -87.14 120.96
N HIS A 182 30.04 -87.88 119.86
CA HIS A 182 29.81 -89.31 119.85
C HIS A 182 31.01 -90.11 120.38
N GLU A 183 32.24 -89.76 119.99
CA GLU A 183 33.48 -90.34 120.51
C GLU A 183 33.61 -90.12 122.02
N LYS A 184 33.36 -88.88 122.49
CA LYS A 184 33.36 -88.55 123.92
C LYS A 184 32.27 -89.30 124.69
N PHE A 185 31.08 -89.42 124.12
CA PHE A 185 29.99 -90.20 124.71
C PHE A 185 30.35 -91.68 124.79
N ALA A 186 30.92 -92.27 123.75
CA ALA A 186 31.38 -93.65 123.75
C ALA A 186 32.52 -93.90 124.76
N MET A 187 33.48 -92.97 124.91
CA MET A 187 34.50 -93.06 125.96
C MET A 187 33.92 -92.93 127.36
N LEU A 188 32.96 -92.02 127.58
CA LEU A 188 32.27 -91.87 128.87
C LEU A 188 31.43 -93.12 129.20
N ASN A 189 30.70 -93.69 128.24
CA ASN A 189 29.92 -94.92 128.43
C ASN A 189 30.83 -96.11 128.75
N LYS A 190 31.97 -96.24 128.06
CA LYS A 190 32.97 -97.27 128.35
C LYS A 190 33.65 -97.07 129.71
N SER A 191 33.85 -95.82 130.15
CA SER A 191 34.30 -95.51 131.51
C SER A 191 33.23 -95.86 132.55
N LEU A 192 31.94 -95.66 132.23
CA LEU A 192 30.81 -96.03 133.09
C LEU A 192 30.76 -97.55 133.28
N GLU A 193 30.81 -98.31 132.18
CA GLU A 193 30.89 -99.78 132.19
C GLU A 193 32.08 -100.29 133.02
N GLN A 194 33.23 -99.60 132.97
CA GLN A 194 34.38 -99.92 133.82
C GLN A 194 34.10 -99.64 135.30
N THR A 195 33.51 -98.49 135.64
CA THR A 195 33.13 -98.19 137.03
C THR A 195 32.04 -99.10 137.58
N ASP A 196 31.09 -99.56 136.75
CA ASP A 196 30.06 -100.53 137.16
C ASP A 196 30.67 -101.92 137.43
N VAL A 197 31.67 -102.33 136.63
CA VAL A 197 32.44 -103.56 136.88
C VAL A 197 33.31 -103.46 138.13
N GLU A 198 33.84 -102.29 138.46
CA GLU A 198 34.56 -102.06 139.72
C GLU A 198 33.61 -102.01 140.92
N LEU A 199 32.46 -101.35 140.81
CA LEU A 199 31.40 -101.34 141.83
C LEU A 199 30.86 -102.76 142.12
N SER A 200 30.73 -103.59 141.09
CA SER A 200 30.36 -105.01 141.21
C SER A 200 31.41 -105.83 141.98
N LYS A 201 32.71 -105.53 141.81
CA LYS A 201 33.77 -106.15 142.63
C LYS A 201 33.75 -105.65 144.08
N VAL A 202 33.56 -104.35 144.30
CA VAL A 202 33.53 -103.76 145.64
C VAL A 202 32.35 -104.31 146.45
N THR A 203 31.15 -104.40 145.86
CA THR A 203 29.97 -104.99 146.52
C THR A 203 30.13 -106.49 146.82
N GLN A 204 30.87 -107.25 145.98
CA GLN A 204 31.27 -108.63 146.31
C GLN A 204 32.26 -108.71 147.48
N GLN A 205 33.19 -107.76 147.60
CA GLN A 205 34.12 -107.67 148.73
C GLN A 205 33.42 -107.22 150.02
N GLU A 206 32.46 -106.30 149.94
CA GLU A 206 31.61 -105.86 151.04
C GLU A 206 30.80 -107.02 151.62
N ALA A 207 30.11 -107.80 150.78
CA ALA A 207 29.37 -109.00 151.21
C ALA A 207 30.28 -110.09 151.83
N ALA A 208 31.54 -110.21 151.39
CA ALA A 208 32.50 -111.13 151.99
C ALA A 208 32.96 -110.66 153.39
N LEU A 209 33.26 -109.36 153.54
CA LEU A 209 33.63 -108.75 154.82
C LEU A 209 32.47 -108.77 155.82
N GLU A 210 31.24 -108.52 155.37
CA GLU A 210 30.03 -108.63 156.22
C GLU A 210 29.87 -110.07 156.76
N HIS A 211 30.21 -111.09 155.96
CA HIS A 211 30.19 -112.47 156.39
C HIS A 211 31.29 -112.81 157.44
N GLU A 212 32.47 -112.18 157.35
CA GLU A 212 33.52 -112.29 158.38
C GLU A 212 33.15 -111.56 159.68
N VAL A 213 32.54 -110.37 159.60
CA VAL A 213 32.06 -109.62 160.77
C VAL A 213 31.03 -110.43 161.57
N ASN A 214 30.04 -111.01 160.89
CA ASN A 214 29.05 -111.88 161.52
C ASN A 214 29.68 -113.10 162.23
N ALA A 215 30.78 -113.65 161.69
CA ALA A 215 31.49 -114.75 162.32
C ALA A 215 32.29 -114.31 163.57
N LEU A 216 32.85 -113.10 163.57
CA LEU A 216 33.55 -112.52 164.71
C LEU A 216 32.61 -112.16 165.87
N GLU A 217 31.43 -111.59 165.58
CA GLU A 217 30.45 -111.25 166.63
C GLU A 217 29.98 -112.48 167.42
N ALA A 218 29.75 -113.60 166.73
CA ALA A 218 29.40 -114.88 167.36
C ALA A 218 30.49 -115.38 168.34
N GLN A 219 31.76 -115.15 168.02
CA GLN A 219 32.90 -115.50 168.88
C GLN A 219 33.04 -114.56 170.09
N VAL A 220 32.69 -113.27 169.95
CA VAL A 220 32.72 -112.28 171.04
C VAL A 220 31.64 -112.55 172.09
N GLN A 221 30.41 -112.92 171.69
CA GLN A 221 29.37 -113.24 172.67
C GLN A 221 29.74 -114.43 173.57
N LYS A 222 30.49 -115.41 173.04
CA LYS A 222 30.96 -116.57 173.80
C LYS A 222 31.94 -116.18 174.91
N THR A 223 32.92 -115.32 174.62
CA THR A 223 33.95 -114.92 175.60
C THR A 223 33.42 -113.96 176.68
N MET A 224 32.36 -113.19 176.38
CA MET A 224 31.66 -112.38 177.38
C MET A 224 30.92 -113.21 178.45
N MET A 225 30.46 -114.43 178.14
CA MET A 225 29.80 -115.29 179.13
C MET A 225 30.77 -115.91 180.15
N GLU A 226 32.03 -116.14 179.76
CA GLU A 226 33.02 -116.81 180.61
C GLU A 226 33.71 -115.84 181.57
N THR A 227 34.08 -114.64 181.10
CA THR A 227 34.70 -113.59 181.93
C THR A 227 33.81 -113.14 183.09
N LYS A 228 32.49 -113.01 182.86
CA LYS A 228 31.52 -112.59 183.88
C LYS A 228 31.46 -113.51 185.10
N LYS A 229 31.76 -114.81 184.97
CA LYS A 229 31.75 -115.77 186.09
C LYS A 229 32.97 -115.67 187.02
N LEU A 230 34.06 -115.05 186.58
CA LEU A 230 35.31 -114.97 187.35
C LEU A 230 35.45 -113.66 188.15
N GLN A 231 34.81 -112.58 187.72
CA GLN A 231 34.89 -111.29 188.42
C GLN A 231 34.09 -111.27 189.75
N ASP A 232 32.93 -111.92 189.80
CA ASP A 232 32.04 -111.93 190.98
C ASP A 232 32.63 -112.64 192.22
N SER A 233 33.73 -113.40 192.06
CA SER A 233 34.37 -114.17 193.14
C SER A 233 35.51 -113.41 193.86
N ALA A 234 36.19 -112.49 193.16
CA ALA A 234 37.43 -111.89 193.65
C ALA A 234 37.24 -110.60 194.47
N LEU A 235 36.07 -109.97 194.41
CA LEU A 235 35.80 -108.65 195.02
C LEU A 235 35.49 -108.68 196.52
N THR A 236 35.47 -109.86 197.15
CA THR A 236 35.03 -110.04 198.55
C THR A 236 36.15 -109.92 199.59
N ASN A 237 37.43 -109.97 199.20
CA ASN A 237 38.57 -109.98 200.14
C ASN A 237 39.78 -109.17 199.63
N LEU A 238 39.60 -107.86 199.46
CA LEU A 238 40.72 -106.90 199.44
C LEU A 238 40.45 -105.80 200.46
N GLY A 239 40.91 -106.02 201.71
CA GLY A 239 40.41 -105.29 202.87
C GLY A 239 41.38 -105.00 204.01
N GLU A 240 42.70 -105.23 203.88
CA GLU A 240 43.67 -104.84 204.92
C GLU A 240 45.13 -104.65 204.39
N GLN A 241 45.75 -103.51 204.75
CA GLN A 241 47.19 -103.11 204.76
C GLN A 241 48.10 -103.32 203.49
N VAL A 242 48.88 -102.38 202.89
CA VAL A 242 49.51 -101.04 203.15
C VAL A 242 51.08 -101.07 203.30
N ALA A 243 51.77 -100.12 202.62
CA ALA A 243 53.16 -99.56 202.86
C ALA A 243 54.44 -100.30 202.35
N VAL A 244 55.64 -99.69 202.10
CA VAL A 244 56.15 -98.35 201.60
C VAL A 244 57.73 -98.34 201.55
N GLU A 245 58.45 -97.35 200.94
CA GLU A 245 59.73 -96.69 201.44
C GLU A 245 60.35 -95.58 200.48
N LYS A 246 61.66 -95.22 200.59
CA LYS A 246 62.44 -94.10 199.92
C LYS A 246 63.80 -94.61 199.33
N GLY A 247 64.88 -93.88 198.95
CA GLY A 247 65.41 -92.48 198.97
C GLY A 247 66.96 -92.51 198.83
N ALA A 248 67.83 -91.50 198.57
CA ALA A 248 67.76 -90.04 198.28
C ALA A 248 68.69 -89.66 197.07
N ALA A 249 69.71 -88.75 197.00
CA ALA A 249 70.47 -87.80 197.86
C ALA A 249 71.12 -86.65 197.00
N ASN A 250 72.12 -85.85 197.47
CA ASN A 250 72.62 -84.62 196.76
C ASN A 250 74.08 -84.14 197.06
N THR A 251 74.95 -83.90 196.04
CA THR A 251 76.02 -82.85 195.95
C THR A 251 76.84 -82.92 194.63
N SER A 252 76.57 -82.06 193.62
CA SER A 252 77.46 -81.91 192.42
C SER A 252 77.34 -80.55 191.66
N LEU A 253 76.46 -79.64 192.09
CA LEU A 253 75.95 -78.53 191.28
C LEU A 253 76.88 -77.31 191.04
N ALA A 254 78.19 -77.45 191.26
CA ALA A 254 79.15 -76.34 191.11
C ALA A 254 79.92 -76.35 189.77
N THR A 255 80.08 -77.50 189.13
CA THR A 255 81.02 -77.67 188.00
C THR A 255 80.39 -77.59 186.61
N GLU A 256 79.11 -77.94 186.45
CA GLU A 256 78.44 -77.89 185.13
C GLU A 256 78.33 -76.47 184.57
N LYS A 257 78.13 -75.47 185.44
CA LYS A 257 77.87 -74.08 185.02
C LYS A 257 79.03 -73.44 184.25
N LEU A 258 80.27 -73.94 184.41
CA LEU A 258 81.44 -73.51 183.64
C LEU A 258 81.64 -74.25 182.31
N LYS A 259 80.97 -75.39 182.08
CA LYS A 259 80.98 -76.05 180.77
C LYS A 259 80.07 -75.36 179.77
N ALA A 260 78.83 -75.06 180.18
CA ALA A 260 77.80 -74.48 179.30
C ALA A 260 78.28 -73.19 178.57
N GLN A 261 78.98 -72.30 179.30
CA GLN A 261 79.50 -71.05 178.72
C GLN A 261 80.61 -71.23 177.67
N ARG A 262 81.26 -72.41 177.60
CA ARG A 262 82.24 -72.72 176.56
C ARG A 262 81.55 -73.21 175.28
N GLU A 263 80.60 -74.13 175.43
CA GLU A 263 79.90 -74.74 174.30
C GLU A 263 79.06 -73.71 173.52
N GLU A 264 78.47 -72.73 174.22
CA GLU A 264 77.75 -71.59 173.62
C GLU A 264 78.64 -70.70 172.72
N MET A 265 79.90 -70.47 173.13
CA MET A 265 80.88 -69.70 172.34
C MET A 265 81.37 -70.48 171.10
N GLU A 266 81.56 -71.79 171.21
CA GLU A 266 81.96 -72.65 170.08
C GLU A 266 80.81 -72.77 169.04
N MET A 267 79.55 -72.82 169.49
CA MET A 267 78.36 -72.77 168.61
C MET A 267 78.24 -71.46 167.82
N SER A 268 78.48 -70.31 168.46
CA SER A 268 78.43 -69.00 167.80
C SER A 268 79.44 -68.88 166.65
N ALA A 269 80.67 -69.40 166.85
CA ALA A 269 81.68 -69.44 165.79
C ALA A 269 81.26 -70.30 164.58
N ALA A 270 80.55 -71.41 164.82
CA ALA A 270 80.04 -72.27 163.76
C ALA A 270 78.91 -71.63 162.94
N GLN A 271 78.06 -70.80 163.56
CA GLN A 271 77.04 -70.02 162.84
C GLN A 271 77.68 -68.95 161.94
N MET A 272 78.59 -68.14 162.48
CA MET A 272 79.31 -67.11 161.72
C MET A 272 80.02 -67.69 160.48
N HIS A 273 80.59 -68.90 160.59
CA HIS A 273 81.29 -69.51 159.46
C HIS A 273 80.34 -69.98 158.33
N ASN A 274 79.12 -70.41 158.68
CA ASN A 274 78.07 -70.76 157.72
C ASN A 274 77.47 -69.55 157.01
N GLU A 275 77.28 -68.42 157.71
CA GLU A 275 76.83 -67.18 157.07
C GLU A 275 77.86 -66.66 156.06
N LEU A 276 79.14 -66.74 156.40
CA LEU A 276 80.25 -66.40 155.49
C LEU A 276 80.27 -67.28 154.23
N ALA A 277 79.91 -68.57 154.35
CA ALA A 277 79.77 -69.47 153.21
C ALA A 277 78.56 -69.09 152.33
N ARG A 278 77.42 -68.74 152.93
CA ARG A 278 76.20 -68.31 152.23
C ARG A 278 76.43 -67.05 151.40
N ILE A 279 76.99 -66.00 152.01
CA ILE A 279 77.31 -64.73 151.34
C ILE A 279 78.22 -64.96 150.12
N ARG A 280 79.15 -65.92 150.20
CA ARG A 280 80.05 -66.27 149.09
C ARG A 280 79.33 -66.95 147.92
N VAL A 281 78.27 -67.72 148.18
CA VAL A 281 77.40 -68.28 147.12
C VAL A 281 76.57 -67.19 146.46
N ASP A 282 75.98 -66.29 147.24
CA ASP A 282 75.19 -65.16 146.71
C ASP A 282 76.06 -64.20 145.86
N THR A 283 77.33 -64.01 146.24
CA THR A 283 78.33 -63.26 145.45
C THR A 283 78.62 -63.94 144.10
N LEU A 284 78.74 -65.27 144.05
CA LEU A 284 78.96 -66.01 142.81
C LEU A 284 77.72 -66.01 141.91
N ASN A 285 76.52 -66.14 142.49
CA ASN A 285 75.25 -66.05 141.75
C ASN A 285 75.07 -64.67 141.10
N THR A 286 75.37 -63.59 141.82
CA THR A 286 75.27 -62.22 141.28
C THR A 286 76.33 -61.92 140.21
N MET A 287 77.55 -62.46 140.34
CA MET A 287 78.56 -62.41 139.26
C MET A 287 78.11 -63.17 138.01
N SER A 288 77.52 -64.36 138.17
CA SER A 288 76.97 -65.16 137.06
C SER A 288 75.86 -64.41 136.32
N HIS A 289 74.92 -63.82 137.06
CA HIS A 289 73.82 -63.06 136.47
C HIS A 289 74.28 -61.81 135.72
N ASN A 290 75.28 -61.07 136.25
CA ASN A 290 75.89 -59.94 135.55
C ASN A 290 76.58 -60.36 134.23
N SER A 291 77.25 -61.53 134.22
CA SER A 291 77.82 -62.09 132.98
C SER A 291 76.75 -62.41 131.94
N GLN A 292 75.63 -62.99 132.39
CA GLN A 292 74.50 -63.34 131.53
C GLN A 292 73.79 -62.10 130.94
N LEU A 293 73.60 -61.05 131.75
CA LEU A 293 73.09 -59.74 131.32
C LEU A 293 74.05 -59.06 130.32
N GLY A 294 75.37 -59.16 130.53
CA GLY A 294 76.37 -58.69 129.57
C GLY A 294 76.28 -59.38 128.21
N GLY A 295 76.02 -60.69 128.20
CA GLY A 295 75.74 -61.46 126.98
C GLY A 295 74.46 -60.98 126.27
N GLN A 296 73.37 -60.78 127.02
CA GLN A 296 72.11 -60.27 126.46
C GLN A 296 72.27 -58.88 125.83
N LEU A 297 72.97 -57.95 126.52
CA LEU A 297 73.25 -56.62 126.00
C LEU A 297 74.06 -56.64 124.69
N LYS A 298 75.03 -57.56 124.57
CA LYS A 298 75.80 -57.74 123.32
C LYS A 298 74.90 -58.19 122.17
N ASN A 299 74.06 -59.19 122.40
CA ASN A 299 73.13 -59.69 121.36
C ASN A 299 72.13 -58.60 120.91
N LEU A 300 71.55 -57.85 121.86
CA LEU A 300 70.65 -56.73 121.56
C LEU A 300 71.34 -55.62 120.76
N ASN A 301 72.62 -55.34 121.02
CA ASN A 301 73.40 -54.39 120.24
C ASN A 301 73.68 -54.90 118.82
N GLU A 302 73.95 -56.20 118.66
CA GLU A 302 74.15 -56.83 117.34
C GLU A 302 72.86 -56.79 116.52
N GLU A 303 71.72 -57.17 117.11
CA GLU A 303 70.39 -57.03 116.49
C GLU A 303 70.09 -55.58 116.07
N LEU A 304 70.41 -54.59 116.92
CA LEU A 304 70.22 -53.17 116.59
C LEU A 304 71.00 -52.77 115.33
N THR A 305 72.27 -53.18 115.23
CA THR A 305 73.10 -52.86 114.05
C THR A 305 72.60 -53.54 112.77
N GLU A 306 71.99 -54.73 112.85
CA GLU A 306 71.32 -55.34 111.69
C GLU A 306 70.06 -54.56 111.27
N LYS A 307 69.27 -54.04 112.23
CA LYS A 307 68.09 -53.22 111.94
C LYS A 307 68.48 -51.89 111.29
N ASP A 308 69.53 -51.21 111.77
CA ASP A 308 70.03 -49.98 111.17
C ASP A 308 70.53 -50.23 109.73
N ALA A 309 71.26 -51.32 109.49
CA ALA A 309 71.69 -51.73 108.16
C ALA A 309 70.53 -52.11 107.22
N LEU A 310 69.38 -52.53 107.76
CA LEU A 310 68.16 -52.78 107.00
C LEU A 310 67.42 -51.47 106.68
N MET A 311 67.30 -50.55 107.63
CA MET A 311 66.69 -49.22 107.42
C MET A 311 67.44 -48.42 106.35
N ALA A 312 68.78 -48.44 106.37
CA ALA A 312 69.60 -47.77 105.34
C ALA A 312 69.30 -48.26 103.91
N LYS A 313 68.97 -49.55 103.73
CA LYS A 313 68.56 -50.11 102.42
C LYS A 313 67.18 -49.60 102.00
N TYR A 314 66.22 -49.57 102.92
CA TYR A 314 64.88 -49.06 102.62
C TYR A 314 64.87 -47.55 102.34
N GLU A 315 65.69 -46.75 103.03
CA GLU A 315 65.91 -45.35 102.66
C GLU A 315 66.45 -45.19 101.23
N GLN A 316 67.44 -46.01 100.86
CA GLN A 316 68.02 -45.97 99.51
C GLN A 316 66.99 -46.34 98.43
N GLU A 317 66.14 -47.35 98.67
CA GLU A 317 65.07 -47.69 97.74
C GLU A 317 63.98 -46.61 97.69
N SER A 318 63.59 -46.05 98.83
CA SER A 318 62.63 -44.92 98.91
C SER A 318 63.10 -43.72 98.09
N ARG A 319 64.37 -43.32 98.23
CA ARG A 319 64.98 -42.25 97.41
C ARG A 319 64.95 -42.59 95.92
N ARG A 320 65.19 -43.85 95.53
CA ARG A 320 65.09 -44.30 94.13
C ARG A 320 63.66 -44.20 93.60
N ARG A 321 62.66 -44.59 94.40
CA ARG A 321 61.23 -44.50 94.05
C ARG A 321 60.76 -43.05 93.89
N ASN A 322 61.21 -42.13 94.75
CA ASN A 322 60.88 -40.71 94.58
C ASN A 322 61.42 -40.15 93.26
N ILE A 323 62.65 -40.51 92.85
CA ILE A 323 63.23 -40.09 91.56
C ILE A 323 62.48 -40.73 90.36
N GLU A 324 61.94 -41.94 90.50
CA GLU A 324 61.04 -42.55 89.51
C GLU A 324 59.69 -41.82 89.44
N ILE A 325 59.15 -41.38 90.58
CA ILE A 325 57.90 -40.61 90.68
C ILE A 325 58.06 -39.23 90.07
N GLU A 326 59.09 -38.45 90.44
CA GLU A 326 59.35 -37.10 89.91
C GLU A 326 59.48 -37.10 88.38
N LYS A 327 60.15 -38.11 87.80
CA LYS A 327 60.25 -38.28 86.35
C LYS A 327 58.88 -38.51 85.71
N LYS A 328 58.08 -39.41 86.26
CA LYS A 328 56.72 -39.66 85.78
C LYS A 328 55.81 -38.45 85.97
N GLN A 329 55.95 -37.71 87.06
CA GLN A 329 55.24 -36.45 87.32
C GLN A 329 55.55 -35.45 86.19
N HIS A 330 56.82 -35.29 85.82
CA HIS A 330 57.26 -34.41 84.75
C HIS A 330 56.78 -34.86 83.35
N GLU A 331 56.78 -36.17 83.07
CA GLU A 331 56.20 -36.73 81.84
C GLU A 331 54.68 -36.47 81.77
N LEU A 332 53.97 -36.61 82.90
CA LEU A 332 52.53 -36.34 83.02
C LEU A 332 52.23 -34.83 82.84
N ASP A 333 53.02 -33.94 83.42
CA ASP A 333 52.94 -32.49 83.21
C ASP A 333 53.19 -32.08 81.75
N LEU A 334 54.14 -32.74 81.07
CA LEU A 334 54.41 -32.54 79.65
C LEU A 334 53.25 -33.06 78.77
N LEU A 335 52.61 -34.16 79.16
CA LEU A 335 51.47 -34.72 78.45
C LEU A 335 50.20 -33.86 78.67
N ASN A 336 49.95 -33.40 79.89
CA ASN A 336 48.88 -32.47 80.23
C ASN A 336 49.04 -31.14 79.48
N LYS A 337 50.25 -30.58 79.40
CA LYS A 337 50.50 -29.35 78.60
C LYS A 337 50.25 -29.55 77.09
N LYS A 338 50.48 -30.76 76.55
CA LYS A 338 50.10 -31.11 75.17
C LYS A 338 48.58 -31.28 75.01
N PHE A 339 47.91 -31.86 76.01
CA PHE A 339 46.45 -31.97 76.04
C PHE A 339 45.78 -30.60 76.08
N ASP A 340 46.20 -29.74 77.02
CA ASP A 340 45.74 -28.34 77.16
C ASP A 340 45.91 -27.52 75.88
N THR A 341 47.03 -27.69 75.17
CA THR A 341 47.27 -26.93 73.92
C THR A 341 46.44 -27.43 72.76
N LEU A 342 46.19 -28.75 72.66
CA LEU A 342 45.23 -29.31 71.70
C LEU A 342 43.79 -28.88 72.02
N MET A 343 43.37 -28.92 73.29
CA MET A 343 42.04 -28.49 73.71
C MET A 343 41.82 -26.98 73.48
N LYS A 344 42.82 -26.13 73.73
CA LYS A 344 42.75 -24.69 73.43
C LYS A 344 42.68 -24.38 71.92
N GLN A 345 43.21 -25.25 71.06
CA GLN A 345 43.01 -25.15 69.60
C GLN A 345 41.61 -25.65 69.17
N ARG A 346 40.94 -26.46 69.99
CA ARG A 346 39.59 -27.03 69.76
C ARG A 346 38.45 -26.07 70.13
N ALA A 347 38.65 -25.26 71.18
CA ALA A 347 37.62 -24.44 71.86
C ALA A 347 37.04 -23.25 71.05
N GLY A 348 37.24 -23.21 69.72
CA GLY A 348 36.71 -22.18 68.82
C GLY A 348 35.40 -22.55 68.12
N VAL A 349 34.88 -23.77 68.30
CA VAL A 349 33.71 -24.29 67.56
C VAL A 349 32.60 -24.73 68.51
N ALA A 350 31.57 -23.89 68.66
CA ALA A 350 30.47 -24.06 69.63
C ALA A 350 29.43 -25.15 69.31
N GLU A 351 29.82 -26.22 68.59
CA GLU A 351 28.97 -27.37 68.22
C GLU A 351 29.70 -28.72 68.41
N LEU A 352 30.79 -28.76 69.18
CA LEU A 352 31.54 -29.98 69.50
C LEU A 352 31.50 -30.22 71.01
N ASP A 353 30.96 -31.38 71.42
CA ASP A 353 31.13 -31.91 72.78
C ASP A 353 32.63 -32.11 73.09
N GLU A 354 33.00 -32.10 74.37
CA GLU A 354 34.41 -32.09 74.81
C GLU A 354 35.21 -33.32 74.36
N ASP A 355 34.55 -34.43 74.00
CA ASP A 355 35.17 -35.63 73.44
C ASP A 355 35.43 -35.57 71.92
N ALA A 356 34.70 -34.77 71.14
CA ALA A 356 34.52 -34.94 69.69
C ALA A 356 35.79 -34.77 68.83
N GLY A 357 36.27 -35.86 68.24
CA GLY A 357 37.62 -36.03 67.68
C GLY A 357 37.98 -35.13 66.47
N PRO A 358 39.27 -35.08 66.07
CA PRO A 358 39.71 -34.24 64.93
C PRO A 358 39.09 -34.65 63.58
N LEU A 359 38.64 -35.90 63.45
CA LEU A 359 37.84 -36.36 62.30
C LEU A 359 36.39 -35.86 62.38
N GLU A 360 35.83 -35.71 63.57
CA GLU A 360 34.47 -35.19 63.76
C GLU A 360 34.43 -33.68 63.53
N ALA A 361 35.48 -32.95 63.93
CA ALA A 361 35.66 -31.54 63.57
C ALA A 361 35.75 -31.31 62.05
N THR A 362 36.47 -32.18 61.31
CA THR A 362 36.48 -32.09 59.83
C THR A 362 35.17 -32.55 59.19
N ILE A 363 34.45 -33.52 59.77
CA ILE A 363 33.08 -33.87 59.35
C ILE A 363 32.12 -32.70 59.57
N VAL A 364 32.20 -31.97 60.69
CA VAL A 364 31.37 -30.77 60.94
C VAL A 364 31.72 -29.64 59.96
N HIS A 365 33.01 -29.41 59.67
CA HIS A 365 33.42 -28.47 58.61
C HIS A 365 32.81 -28.84 57.26
N LEU A 366 33.01 -30.09 56.81
CA LEU A 366 32.50 -30.58 55.53
C LEU A 366 30.97 -30.57 55.47
N LYS A 367 30.26 -30.82 56.59
CA LYS A 367 28.80 -30.67 56.67
C LYS A 367 28.36 -29.22 56.46
N ARG A 368 29.05 -28.24 57.07
CA ARG A 368 28.74 -26.81 56.83
C ARG A 368 29.09 -26.38 55.40
N GLU A 369 30.20 -26.86 54.85
CA GLU A 369 30.61 -26.58 53.47
C GLU A 369 29.64 -27.18 52.44
N VAL A 370 29.17 -28.41 52.67
CA VAL A 370 28.10 -29.02 51.87
C VAL A 370 26.80 -28.23 52.00
N ALA A 371 26.44 -27.77 53.21
CA ALA A 371 25.24 -26.95 53.41
C ALA A 371 25.34 -25.59 52.68
N THR A 372 26.49 -24.90 52.72
CA THR A 372 26.66 -23.65 51.96
C THR A 372 26.63 -23.88 50.45
N LYS A 373 27.21 -24.99 49.96
CA LYS A 373 27.10 -25.38 48.54
C LYS A 373 25.70 -25.81 48.13
N GLN A 374 24.91 -26.39 49.03
CA GLN A 374 23.48 -26.63 48.81
C GLN A 374 22.68 -25.32 48.70
N THR A 375 22.96 -24.33 49.55
CA THR A 375 22.31 -23.01 49.43
C THR A 375 22.73 -22.26 48.16
N GLU A 376 24.02 -22.25 47.81
CA GLU A 376 24.51 -21.67 46.54
C GLU A 376 23.85 -22.34 45.32
N ASN A 377 23.74 -23.67 45.33
CA ASN A 377 23.10 -24.41 44.24
C ASN A 377 21.60 -24.12 44.16
N ALA A 378 20.89 -24.03 45.29
CA ALA A 378 19.48 -23.65 45.31
C ALA A 378 19.24 -22.21 44.79
N GLU A 379 20.14 -21.26 45.09
CA GLU A 379 20.10 -19.91 44.53
C GLU A 379 20.39 -19.91 43.02
N LEU A 380 21.40 -20.64 42.56
CA LEU A 380 21.72 -20.80 41.14
C LEU A 380 20.58 -21.47 40.35
N GLN A 381 19.94 -22.51 40.92
CA GLN A 381 18.73 -23.12 40.36
C GLN A 381 17.59 -22.11 40.26
N ARG A 382 17.36 -21.30 41.30
CA ARG A 382 16.32 -20.24 41.28
C ARG A 382 16.59 -19.17 40.23
N VAL A 383 17.85 -18.77 40.04
CA VAL A 383 18.27 -17.84 38.98
C VAL A 383 18.09 -18.49 37.60
N TRP A 384 18.48 -19.76 37.44
CA TRP A 384 18.31 -20.51 36.20
C TRP A 384 16.84 -20.68 35.81
N ILE A 385 15.96 -21.06 36.76
CA ILE A 385 14.50 -21.16 36.52
C ILE A 385 13.93 -19.80 36.10
N LYS A 386 14.36 -18.69 36.71
CA LYS A 386 13.93 -17.34 36.31
C LYS A 386 14.37 -17.01 34.88
N ALA A 387 15.64 -17.24 34.55
CA ALA A 387 16.19 -17.02 33.20
C ALA A 387 15.52 -17.91 32.14
N GLN A 388 15.24 -19.17 32.48
CA GLN A 388 14.52 -20.12 31.62
C GLN A 388 13.06 -19.69 31.40
N THR A 389 12.39 -19.17 32.43
CA THR A 389 11.03 -18.62 32.32
C THR A 389 11.01 -17.36 31.44
N GLU A 390 11.99 -16.47 31.59
CA GLU A 390 12.15 -15.30 30.73
C GLU A 390 12.46 -15.70 29.27
N LEU A 391 13.31 -16.71 29.05
CA LEU A 391 13.59 -17.28 27.73
C LEU A 391 12.34 -17.87 27.07
N VAL A 392 11.51 -18.62 27.81
CA VAL A 392 10.23 -19.16 27.31
C VAL A 392 9.25 -18.04 26.97
N ASN A 393 9.16 -17.00 27.79
CA ASN A 393 8.31 -15.84 27.52
C ASN A 393 8.77 -15.07 26.26
N VAL A 394 10.07 -14.88 26.08
CA VAL A 394 10.66 -14.26 24.87
C VAL A 394 10.47 -15.15 23.65
N ALA A 395 10.61 -16.47 23.76
CA ALA A 395 10.37 -17.41 22.67
C ALA A 395 8.90 -17.41 22.22
N ASN A 396 7.95 -17.41 23.17
CA ASN A 396 6.51 -17.29 22.89
C ASN A 396 6.18 -15.94 22.23
N SER A 397 6.73 -14.84 22.74
CA SER A 397 6.56 -13.50 22.15
C SER A 397 7.11 -13.44 20.72
N ASN A 398 8.31 -13.99 20.48
CA ASN A 398 8.89 -14.10 19.13
C ASN A 398 8.05 -14.96 18.18
N GLN A 399 7.43 -16.04 18.67
CA GLN A 399 6.50 -16.85 17.88
C GLN A 399 5.26 -16.04 17.48
N THR A 400 4.62 -15.35 18.42
CA THR A 400 3.47 -14.47 18.12
C THR A 400 3.84 -13.32 17.18
N VAL A 401 5.01 -12.70 17.32
CA VAL A 401 5.50 -11.67 16.40
C VAL A 401 5.80 -12.25 15.01
N SER A 402 6.33 -13.47 14.93
CA SER A 402 6.57 -14.19 13.66
C SER A 402 5.26 -14.52 12.93
N GLU A 403 4.23 -14.95 13.66
CA GLU A 403 2.88 -15.17 13.14
C GLU A 403 2.26 -13.86 12.63
N GLN A 404 2.30 -12.79 13.42
CA GLN A 404 1.86 -11.46 12.99
C GLN A 404 2.65 -10.96 11.76
N LEU A 405 3.95 -11.23 11.66
CA LEU A 405 4.78 -10.86 10.51
C LEU A 405 4.39 -11.65 9.26
N HIS A 406 4.08 -12.95 9.37
CA HIS A 406 3.53 -13.75 8.28
C HIS A 406 2.18 -13.21 7.82
N ASP A 407 1.30 -12.90 8.77
CA ASP A 407 -0.04 -12.36 8.54
C ASP A 407 0.00 -10.97 7.86
N LYS A 408 0.95 -10.11 8.25
CA LYS A 408 1.23 -8.82 7.59
C LYS A 408 1.83 -8.98 6.20
N ARG A 409 2.72 -9.97 5.97
CA ARG A 409 3.25 -10.30 4.63
C ARG A 409 2.16 -10.79 3.69
N ALA A 410 1.27 -11.67 4.16
CA ALA A 410 0.11 -12.14 3.39
C ALA A 410 -0.81 -10.96 3.01
N LYS A 411 -1.14 -10.09 3.98
CA LYS A 411 -1.92 -8.87 3.74
C LYS A 411 -1.22 -7.91 2.75
N SER A 412 0.10 -7.76 2.84
CA SER A 412 0.89 -6.97 1.88
C SER A 412 0.85 -7.55 0.47
N SER A 413 0.95 -8.87 0.31
CA SER A 413 0.84 -9.55 -0.99
C SER A 413 -0.54 -9.36 -1.62
N ILE A 414 -1.61 -9.51 -0.83
CA ILE A 414 -2.99 -9.25 -1.27
C ILE A 414 -3.20 -7.78 -1.67
N LEU A 415 -2.57 -6.83 -0.97
CA LEU A 415 -2.62 -5.41 -1.32
C LEU A 415 -1.83 -5.12 -2.61
N MET A 416 -0.63 -5.69 -2.78
CA MET A 416 0.17 -5.61 -4.00
C MET A 416 -0.60 -6.13 -5.22
N GLN A 417 -1.27 -7.28 -5.08
CA GLN A 417 -2.08 -7.87 -6.15
C GLN A 417 -3.33 -7.03 -6.45
N LYS A 418 -3.95 -6.41 -5.44
CA LYS A 418 -5.06 -5.45 -5.65
C LYS A 418 -4.59 -4.18 -6.34
N GLN A 419 -3.42 -3.65 -5.97
CA GLN A 419 -2.80 -2.48 -6.60
C GLN A 419 -2.52 -2.77 -8.08
N MET A 420 -1.79 -3.84 -8.40
CA MET A 420 -1.47 -4.25 -9.78
C MET A 420 -2.73 -4.43 -10.64
N ARG A 421 -3.80 -4.97 -10.08
CA ARG A 421 -5.10 -5.08 -10.77
C ARG A 421 -5.76 -3.72 -11.00
N LEU A 422 -5.71 -2.80 -10.03
CA LEU A 422 -6.24 -1.44 -10.18
C LEU A 422 -5.43 -0.62 -11.18
N GLU A 423 -4.10 -0.77 -11.20
CA GLU A 423 -3.20 -0.16 -12.19
C GLU A 423 -3.51 -0.70 -13.60
N THR A 424 -3.71 -2.01 -13.74
CA THR A 424 -4.15 -2.63 -15.02
C THR A 424 -5.51 -2.08 -15.46
N GLN A 425 -6.47 -1.92 -14.55
CA GLN A 425 -7.81 -1.37 -14.84
C GLN A 425 -7.74 0.12 -15.22
N PHE A 426 -6.88 0.89 -14.56
CA PHE A 426 -6.63 2.29 -14.87
C PHE A 426 -5.95 2.44 -16.25
N GLU A 427 -5.01 1.55 -16.59
CA GLU A 427 -4.43 1.49 -17.93
C GLU A 427 -5.45 1.15 -19.02
N THR A 428 -6.38 0.21 -18.79
CA THR A 428 -7.43 -0.09 -19.78
C THR A 428 -8.38 1.09 -19.96
N GLN A 429 -8.82 1.73 -18.86
CA GLN A 429 -9.65 2.94 -18.93
C GLN A 429 -8.90 4.11 -19.61
N GLY A 430 -7.60 4.26 -19.36
CA GLY A 430 -6.76 5.25 -20.03
C GLY A 430 -6.54 4.97 -21.53
N LYS A 431 -6.72 3.74 -21.99
CA LYS A 431 -6.74 3.36 -23.42
C LYS A 431 -8.12 3.65 -24.02
N GLU A 432 -9.20 3.25 -23.34
CA GLU A 432 -10.59 3.54 -23.72
C GLU A 432 -10.84 5.05 -23.87
N VAL A 433 -10.38 5.88 -22.91
CA VAL A 433 -10.47 7.35 -22.98
C VAL A 433 -9.76 7.89 -24.22
N LYS A 434 -8.54 7.44 -24.52
CA LYS A 434 -7.79 7.88 -25.71
C LYS A 434 -8.45 7.43 -27.02
N GLU A 435 -9.11 6.29 -27.03
CA GLU A 435 -9.91 5.84 -28.18
C GLU A 435 -11.17 6.67 -28.37
N LEU A 436 -11.85 7.06 -27.29
CA LEU A 436 -12.99 7.98 -27.31
C LEU A 436 -12.57 9.41 -27.72
N GLU A 437 -11.43 9.92 -27.23
CA GLU A 437 -10.84 11.20 -27.65
C GLU A 437 -10.52 11.19 -29.15
N ARG A 438 -9.88 10.12 -29.64
CA ARG A 438 -9.61 9.91 -31.07
C ARG A 438 -10.89 9.81 -31.90
N GLY A 439 -11.91 9.11 -31.39
CA GLY A 439 -13.23 9.02 -32.02
C GLY A 439 -13.93 10.37 -32.11
N ASN A 440 -13.92 11.14 -31.02
CA ASN A 440 -14.49 12.49 -30.98
C ASN A 440 -13.71 13.47 -31.88
N GLY A 441 -12.39 13.35 -31.97
CA GLY A 441 -11.58 14.07 -32.97
C GLY A 441 -11.97 13.72 -34.40
N GLY A 442 -12.26 12.44 -34.68
CA GLY A 442 -12.85 11.97 -35.94
C GLY A 442 -14.19 12.64 -36.23
N LEU A 443 -15.13 12.62 -35.28
CA LEU A 443 -16.44 13.26 -35.40
C LEU A 443 -16.35 14.78 -35.57
N HIS A 444 -15.39 15.46 -34.94
CA HIS A 444 -15.15 16.89 -35.17
C HIS A 444 -14.62 17.17 -36.60
N ASN A 445 -13.77 16.30 -37.14
CA ASN A 445 -13.33 16.40 -38.54
C ASN A 445 -14.47 16.13 -39.52
N GLU A 446 -15.33 15.14 -39.25
CA GLU A 446 -16.53 14.86 -40.04
C GLU A 446 -17.54 16.02 -39.97
N LEU A 447 -17.81 16.57 -38.79
CA LEU A 447 -18.65 17.75 -38.61
C LEU A 447 -18.10 18.97 -39.36
N THR A 448 -16.79 19.17 -39.34
CA THR A 448 -16.12 20.24 -40.11
C THR A 448 -16.30 20.04 -41.61
N LYS A 449 -16.14 18.80 -42.11
CA LYS A 449 -16.39 18.43 -43.51
C LYS A 449 -17.87 18.60 -43.90
N VAL A 450 -18.81 18.24 -43.04
CA VAL A 450 -20.25 18.44 -43.26
C VAL A 450 -20.60 19.92 -43.29
N ASN A 451 -20.02 20.74 -42.40
CA ASN A 451 -20.20 22.20 -42.42
C ASN A 451 -19.61 22.84 -43.69
N GLN A 452 -18.46 22.37 -44.16
CA GLN A 452 -17.90 22.81 -45.46
C GLN A 452 -18.84 22.42 -46.62
N LEU A 453 -19.30 21.16 -46.68
CA LEU A 453 -20.22 20.70 -47.72
C LEU A 453 -21.57 21.43 -47.67
N LEU A 454 -22.05 21.82 -46.49
CA LEU A 454 -23.22 22.69 -46.31
C LEU A 454 -22.98 24.08 -46.87
N ALA A 455 -21.83 24.70 -46.59
CA ALA A 455 -21.48 26.01 -47.14
C ALA A 455 -21.33 25.96 -48.67
N GLU A 456 -20.71 24.90 -49.21
CA GLU A 456 -20.62 24.65 -50.65
C GLU A 456 -22.00 24.37 -51.29
N HIS A 457 -22.93 23.73 -50.58
CA HIS A 457 -24.30 23.56 -51.06
C HIS A 457 -25.11 24.87 -51.00
N GLN A 458 -24.90 25.69 -49.97
CA GLN A 458 -25.54 27.00 -49.86
C GLN A 458 -25.06 27.96 -50.95
N THR A 459 -23.76 28.00 -51.27
CA THR A 459 -23.27 28.83 -52.39
C THR A 459 -23.75 28.31 -53.74
N LYS A 460 -23.76 26.99 -53.97
CA LYS A 460 -24.38 26.40 -55.18
C LYS A 460 -25.88 26.68 -55.27
N GLN A 461 -26.60 26.65 -54.14
CA GLN A 461 -28.03 26.97 -54.10
C GLN A 461 -28.29 28.45 -54.40
N HIS A 462 -27.49 29.36 -53.86
CA HIS A 462 -27.57 30.79 -54.20
C HIS A 462 -27.28 31.01 -55.68
N LEU A 463 -26.19 30.47 -56.23
CA LEU A 463 -25.87 30.58 -57.65
C LEU A 463 -27.00 30.03 -58.53
N LEU A 464 -27.60 28.88 -58.19
CA LEU A 464 -28.74 28.34 -58.92
C LEU A 464 -30.02 29.18 -58.79
N VAL A 465 -30.22 29.92 -57.69
CA VAL A 465 -31.33 30.87 -57.56
C VAL A 465 -31.07 32.13 -58.39
N ASP A 466 -29.84 32.65 -58.36
CA ASP A 466 -29.43 33.83 -59.12
C ASP A 466 -29.46 33.53 -60.64
N ASP A 467 -28.96 32.37 -61.08
CA ASP A 467 -29.02 31.90 -62.47
C ASP A 467 -30.48 31.72 -62.93
N ASN A 468 -31.35 31.13 -62.11
CA ASN A 468 -32.78 31.00 -62.44
C ASN A 468 -33.47 32.37 -62.54
N PHE A 469 -33.15 33.32 -61.64
CA PHE A 469 -33.69 34.68 -61.68
C PHE A 469 -33.22 35.43 -62.93
N LEU A 470 -31.93 35.34 -63.27
CA LEU A 470 -31.39 35.89 -64.51
C LEU A 470 -32.09 35.29 -65.74
N MET A 471 -32.21 33.96 -65.79
CA MET A 471 -32.89 33.24 -66.88
C MET A 471 -34.38 33.58 -66.98
N GLU A 472 -35.08 33.77 -65.86
CA GLU A 472 -36.47 34.27 -65.82
C GLU A 472 -36.56 35.71 -66.36
N THR A 473 -35.67 36.62 -65.92
CA THR A 473 -35.65 38.00 -66.45
C THR A 473 -35.33 38.04 -67.95
N GLU A 474 -34.37 37.24 -68.43
CA GLU A 474 -34.08 37.09 -69.86
C GLU A 474 -35.29 36.56 -70.64
N PHE A 475 -36.03 35.58 -70.12
CA PHE A 475 -37.25 35.09 -70.78
C PHE A 475 -38.36 36.14 -70.80
N VAL A 476 -38.54 36.89 -69.71
CA VAL A 476 -39.52 37.99 -69.64
C VAL A 476 -39.15 39.13 -70.59
N GLU A 477 -37.87 39.46 -70.76
CA GLU A 477 -37.43 40.46 -71.74
C GLU A 477 -37.57 39.96 -73.18
N LYS A 478 -37.18 38.72 -73.48
CA LYS A 478 -37.40 38.11 -74.81
C LYS A 478 -38.88 38.03 -75.16
N LEU A 479 -39.74 37.69 -74.20
CA LEU A 479 -41.19 37.66 -74.39
C LEU A 479 -41.74 39.07 -74.68
N LYS A 480 -41.34 40.10 -73.93
CA LYS A 480 -41.72 41.51 -74.21
C LYS A 480 -41.23 41.99 -75.58
N LEU A 481 -40.03 41.59 -76.01
CA LEU A 481 -39.52 41.90 -77.35
C LEU A 481 -40.37 41.23 -78.44
N MET A 482 -40.73 39.95 -78.26
CA MET A 482 -41.63 39.25 -79.18
C MET A 482 -43.06 39.83 -79.18
N GLU A 483 -43.57 40.30 -78.03
CA GLU A 483 -44.84 41.04 -77.95
C GLU A 483 -44.77 42.37 -78.71
N LEU A 484 -43.68 43.13 -78.59
CA LEU A 484 -43.48 44.37 -79.35
C LEU A 484 -43.34 44.11 -80.86
N GLU A 485 -42.64 43.05 -81.27
CA GLU A 485 -42.55 42.61 -82.67
C GLU A 485 -43.92 42.19 -83.21
N ALA A 486 -44.71 41.44 -82.42
CA ALA A 486 -46.07 41.04 -82.79
C ALA A 486 -47.01 42.24 -82.94
N VAL A 487 -47.01 43.18 -81.99
CA VAL A 487 -47.81 44.42 -82.06
C VAL A 487 -47.37 45.30 -83.24
N SER A 488 -46.08 45.35 -83.56
CA SER A 488 -45.56 46.04 -84.75
C SER A 488 -46.06 45.37 -86.05
N ALA A 489 -46.04 44.04 -86.12
CA ALA A 489 -46.56 43.29 -87.25
C ALA A 489 -48.09 43.42 -87.40
N GLU A 490 -48.85 43.44 -86.29
CA GLU A 490 -50.29 43.74 -86.31
C GLU A 490 -50.56 45.15 -86.82
N GLY A 491 -49.77 46.14 -86.39
CA GLY A 491 -49.83 47.51 -86.91
C GLY A 491 -49.61 47.58 -88.42
N GLN A 492 -48.60 46.88 -88.95
CA GLN A 492 -48.36 46.76 -90.39
C GLN A 492 -49.52 46.05 -91.11
N ILE A 493 -50.12 45.01 -90.52
CA ILE A 493 -51.30 44.32 -91.07
C ILE A 493 -52.52 45.25 -91.12
N VAL A 494 -52.72 46.10 -90.11
CA VAL A 494 -53.79 47.12 -90.09
C VAL A 494 -53.53 48.18 -91.17
N GLU A 495 -52.30 48.64 -91.33
CA GLU A 495 -51.96 49.61 -92.40
C GLU A 495 -52.18 48.99 -93.78
N LEU A 496 -51.70 47.77 -94.03
CA LEU A 496 -51.90 47.05 -95.30
C LEU A 496 -53.38 46.79 -95.59
N LYS A 497 -54.22 46.53 -94.57
CA LYS A 497 -55.69 46.46 -94.74
C LYS A 497 -56.27 47.81 -95.16
N ALA A 498 -55.88 48.90 -94.51
CA ALA A 498 -56.35 50.25 -94.87
C ALA A 498 -55.87 50.69 -96.26
N GLN A 499 -54.64 50.34 -96.66
CA GLN A 499 -54.13 50.55 -98.01
C GLN A 499 -54.92 49.73 -99.04
N LYS A 500 -55.22 48.46 -98.74
CA LYS A 500 -56.06 47.59 -99.59
C LYS A 500 -57.49 48.14 -99.75
N GLU A 501 -58.11 48.63 -98.67
CA GLU A 501 -59.45 49.23 -98.72
C GLU A 501 -59.49 50.51 -99.57
N ARG A 502 -58.47 51.36 -99.49
CA ARG A 502 -58.31 52.52 -100.38
C ARG A 502 -58.20 52.08 -101.85
N LEU A 503 -57.32 51.13 -102.16
CA LEU A 503 -57.16 50.60 -103.52
C LEU A 503 -58.44 49.95 -104.06
N LEU A 504 -59.26 49.30 -103.20
CA LEU A 504 -60.57 48.78 -103.60
C LEU A 504 -61.58 49.90 -103.89
N LEU A 505 -61.57 51.01 -103.14
CA LEU A 505 -62.39 52.18 -103.44
C LEU A 505 -61.96 52.85 -104.76
N ASP A 506 -60.65 52.97 -105.00
CA ASP A 506 -60.10 53.51 -106.24
C ASP A 506 -60.49 52.65 -107.46
N VAL A 507 -60.44 51.31 -107.33
CA VAL A 507 -60.91 50.36 -108.36
C VAL A 507 -62.42 50.51 -108.60
N VAL A 508 -63.24 50.59 -107.56
CA VAL A 508 -64.70 50.77 -107.69
C VAL A 508 -65.05 52.12 -108.34
N GLU A 509 -64.27 53.17 -108.11
CA GLU A 509 -64.45 54.45 -108.80
C GLU A 509 -64.01 54.39 -110.27
N ALA A 510 -62.93 53.65 -110.58
CA ALA A 510 -62.53 53.37 -111.96
C ALA A 510 -63.58 52.53 -112.72
N GLU A 511 -64.19 51.52 -112.09
CA GLU A 511 -65.30 50.73 -112.65
C GLU A 511 -66.53 51.61 -112.97
N LYS A 512 -66.90 52.54 -112.09
CA LYS A 512 -67.95 53.54 -112.38
C LYS A 512 -67.60 54.42 -113.59
N GLN A 513 -66.35 54.86 -113.70
CA GLN A 513 -65.89 55.67 -114.83
C GLN A 513 -65.94 54.88 -116.14
N ILE A 514 -65.56 53.60 -116.12
CA ILE A 514 -65.69 52.69 -117.27
C ILE A 514 -67.16 52.54 -117.66
N MET A 515 -68.07 52.19 -116.75
CA MET A 515 -69.51 52.08 -117.06
C MET A 515 -70.13 53.39 -117.57
N LEU A 516 -69.66 54.54 -117.09
CA LEU A 516 -70.10 55.86 -117.57
C LEU A 516 -69.62 56.12 -119.00
N LEU A 517 -68.41 55.70 -119.36
CA LEU A 517 -67.87 55.77 -120.72
C LEU A 517 -68.59 54.78 -121.66
N GLU A 518 -68.81 53.53 -121.23
CA GLU A 518 -69.59 52.54 -121.98
C GLU A 518 -71.01 53.05 -122.28
N LYS A 519 -71.68 53.65 -121.29
CA LYS A 519 -73.01 54.23 -121.47
C LYS A 519 -73.02 55.43 -122.42
N LYS A 520 -71.95 56.24 -122.44
CA LYS A 520 -71.77 57.31 -123.46
C LYS A 520 -71.61 56.72 -124.86
N ILE A 521 -70.76 55.70 -125.03
CA ILE A 521 -70.53 55.02 -126.32
C ILE A 521 -71.81 54.33 -126.82
N ALA A 522 -72.63 53.77 -125.92
CA ALA A 522 -73.92 53.20 -126.26
C ALA A 522 -74.91 54.27 -126.78
N LEU A 523 -75.03 55.40 -126.08
CA LEU A 523 -75.87 56.53 -126.53
C LEU A 523 -75.37 57.13 -127.85
N GLU A 524 -74.05 57.26 -128.03
CA GLU A 524 -73.45 57.75 -129.27
C GLU A 524 -73.82 56.83 -130.45
N ARG A 525 -73.67 55.50 -130.29
CA ARG A 525 -74.10 54.50 -131.28
C ARG A 525 -75.60 54.57 -131.59
N GLU A 526 -76.44 54.76 -130.57
CA GLU A 526 -77.89 54.91 -130.74
C GLU A 526 -78.23 56.19 -131.54
N THR A 527 -77.60 57.32 -131.23
CA THR A 527 -77.76 58.56 -132.02
C THR A 527 -77.23 58.43 -133.45
N GLN A 528 -76.13 57.69 -133.66
CA GLN A 528 -75.58 57.45 -135.00
C GLN A 528 -76.53 56.59 -135.85
N ALA A 529 -77.16 55.58 -135.26
CA ALA A 529 -78.17 54.74 -135.92
C ALA A 529 -79.48 55.50 -136.21
N ALA A 530 -79.88 56.42 -135.34
CA ALA A 530 -81.04 57.28 -135.54
C ALA A 530 -80.85 58.36 -136.64
N LEU A 531 -79.61 58.58 -137.10
CA LEU A 531 -79.25 59.54 -138.14
C LEU A 531 -78.98 58.90 -139.53
N ASP A 532 -79.22 57.59 -139.71
CA ASP A 532 -78.90 56.88 -140.96
C ASP A 532 -79.69 57.41 -142.19
N PRO A 533 -79.01 57.98 -143.21
CA PRO A 533 -79.67 58.56 -144.39
C PRO A 533 -80.31 57.56 -145.37
N GLU A 534 -80.11 56.24 -145.23
CA GLU A 534 -80.77 55.27 -146.13
C GLU A 534 -82.29 55.16 -145.90
N VAL A 535 -82.76 55.49 -144.69
CA VAL A 535 -84.18 55.40 -144.30
C VAL A 535 -85.01 56.48 -145.01
N GLY A 536 -85.69 56.08 -146.09
CA GLY A 536 -86.51 56.96 -146.95
C GLY A 536 -85.96 57.15 -148.37
N ALA A 537 -84.74 56.68 -148.66
CA ALA A 537 -84.08 56.85 -149.96
C ALA A 537 -84.81 56.18 -151.15
N ALA A 538 -85.82 55.33 -150.89
CA ALA A 538 -86.66 54.71 -151.93
C ALA A 538 -87.69 55.69 -152.54
N GLU A 539 -88.32 56.53 -151.71
CA GLU A 539 -89.41 57.44 -152.13
C GLU A 539 -88.86 58.60 -152.98
N VAL A 540 -87.70 59.15 -152.59
CA VAL A 540 -86.96 60.15 -153.36
C VAL A 540 -86.62 59.64 -154.77
N ARG A 541 -86.21 58.36 -154.88
CA ARG A 541 -85.93 57.68 -156.17
C ARG A 541 -87.19 57.33 -156.97
N ALA A 542 -88.39 57.44 -156.40
CA ALA A 542 -89.64 57.39 -157.15
C ALA A 542 -89.96 58.78 -157.77
N MET A 543 -89.94 59.85 -156.96
CA MET A 543 -90.24 61.21 -157.42
C MET A 543 -89.33 61.67 -158.58
N GLN A 544 -88.03 61.37 -158.51
CA GLN A 544 -87.06 61.74 -159.55
C GLN A 544 -87.41 61.17 -160.94
N ARG A 545 -88.00 59.97 -161.01
CA ARG A 545 -88.36 59.32 -162.28
C ARG A 545 -89.57 59.97 -162.96
N GLU A 546 -90.57 60.40 -162.19
CA GLU A 546 -91.73 61.09 -162.77
C GLU A 546 -91.39 62.52 -163.22
N ILE A 547 -90.51 63.22 -162.49
CA ILE A 547 -89.96 64.52 -162.91
C ILE A 547 -89.25 64.40 -164.28
N HIS A 548 -88.49 63.32 -164.51
CA HIS A 548 -87.87 63.06 -165.81
C HIS A 548 -88.91 62.83 -166.93
N ARG A 549 -90.00 62.12 -166.63
CA ARG A 549 -91.13 61.89 -167.54
C ARG A 549 -91.83 63.18 -167.95
N MET A 550 -92.06 64.09 -166.99
CA MET A 550 -92.64 65.42 -167.27
C MET A 550 -91.72 66.28 -168.14
N ARG A 551 -90.39 66.24 -167.91
CA ARG A 551 -89.41 66.95 -168.75
C ARG A 551 -89.42 66.49 -170.22
N LEU A 552 -89.63 65.20 -170.49
CA LEU A 552 -89.78 64.70 -171.87
C LEU A 552 -91.05 65.23 -172.55
N ARG A 553 -92.19 65.28 -171.85
CA ARG A 553 -93.44 65.89 -172.37
C ARG A 553 -93.25 67.37 -172.71
N TYR A 554 -92.57 68.12 -171.85
CA TYR A 554 -92.25 69.53 -172.11
C TYR A 554 -91.40 69.70 -173.38
N SER A 555 -90.35 68.90 -173.56
CA SER A 555 -89.51 68.91 -174.76
C SER A 555 -90.27 68.62 -176.06
N GLN A 556 -91.27 67.73 -176.03
CA GLN A 556 -92.12 67.43 -177.18
C GLN A 556 -93.08 68.58 -177.53
N LEU A 557 -93.56 69.32 -176.53
CA LEU A 557 -94.40 70.49 -176.74
C LEU A 557 -93.61 71.65 -177.37
N GLN A 558 -92.38 71.86 -176.88
CA GLN A 558 -91.49 72.93 -177.36
C GLN A 558 -91.17 72.81 -178.86
N ARG A 559 -90.90 71.60 -179.37
CA ARG A 559 -90.64 71.39 -180.82
C ARG A 559 -91.85 71.73 -181.71
N ARG A 560 -93.09 71.52 -181.23
CA ARG A 560 -94.30 71.95 -181.96
C ARG A 560 -94.45 73.46 -181.99
N GLN A 561 -93.93 74.16 -180.97
CA GLN A 561 -93.90 75.63 -180.93
C GLN A 561 -92.82 76.19 -181.85
N GLU A 562 -91.62 75.60 -181.87
CA GLU A 562 -90.52 75.96 -182.78
C GLU A 562 -90.93 75.83 -184.26
N GLN A 563 -91.68 74.79 -184.61
CA GLN A 563 -92.15 74.59 -186.00
C GLN A 563 -93.20 75.62 -186.43
N MET A 564 -94.01 76.13 -185.50
CA MET A 564 -94.96 77.23 -185.73
C MET A 564 -94.25 78.59 -185.87
N ILE A 565 -93.12 78.78 -185.16
CA ILE A 565 -92.30 79.99 -185.25
C ILE A 565 -91.68 80.12 -186.65
N ILE A 566 -91.19 79.03 -187.27
CA ILE A 566 -90.59 79.07 -188.62
C ILE A 566 -91.61 79.51 -189.70
N GLU A 567 -92.89 79.13 -189.56
CA GLU A 567 -93.95 79.60 -190.46
C GLU A 567 -94.29 81.09 -190.22
N MET A 568 -94.26 81.52 -188.95
CA MET A 568 -94.46 82.92 -188.56
C MET A 568 -93.31 83.84 -189.03
N GLU A 569 -92.05 83.40 -188.96
CA GLU A 569 -90.87 84.16 -189.42
C GLU A 569 -90.93 84.47 -190.92
N ARG A 570 -91.46 83.55 -191.74
CA ARG A 570 -91.72 83.81 -193.17
C ARG A 570 -92.80 84.85 -193.43
N ALA A 571 -93.74 85.06 -192.50
CA ALA A 571 -94.71 86.15 -192.57
C ALA A 571 -94.10 87.47 -192.07
N ILE A 572 -93.28 87.44 -191.01
CA ILE A 572 -92.60 88.60 -190.44
C ILE A 572 -91.61 89.23 -191.44
N TYR A 573 -90.93 88.42 -192.26
CA TYR A 573 -90.10 88.89 -193.40
C TYR A 573 -90.86 89.75 -194.44
N LYS A 574 -92.20 89.80 -194.39
CA LYS A 574 -93.05 90.72 -195.19
C LYS A 574 -93.61 91.90 -194.40
N ARG A 575 -93.54 91.90 -193.06
CA ARG A 575 -94.06 92.96 -192.20
C ARG A 575 -92.99 93.96 -191.77
N ASP A 576 -91.82 93.48 -191.35
CA ASP A 576 -90.84 94.32 -190.63
C ASP A 576 -90.04 95.26 -191.55
N ASN A 577 -90.35 95.24 -192.86
CA ASN A 577 -89.93 96.26 -193.83
C ASN A 577 -90.80 97.55 -193.78
N ILE A 578 -91.74 97.66 -192.83
CA ILE A 578 -92.74 98.75 -192.78
C ILE A 578 -92.74 99.52 -191.44
N GLU A 579 -92.33 98.93 -190.31
CA GLU A 579 -92.52 99.54 -188.98
C GLU A 579 -91.19 99.91 -188.30
N ALA A 580 -90.80 101.19 -188.42
CA ALA A 580 -89.48 101.68 -188.02
C ALA A 580 -89.49 102.56 -186.74
N LYS A 581 -88.30 102.71 -186.12
CA LYS A 581 -87.89 103.81 -185.19
C LYS A 581 -88.33 103.79 -183.70
N GLY A 582 -87.97 102.73 -182.97
CA GLY A 582 -87.02 102.81 -181.82
C GLY A 582 -87.46 103.27 -180.41
N LYS A 583 -86.43 103.36 -179.51
CA LYS A 583 -86.42 103.89 -178.09
C LYS A 583 -87.04 102.97 -176.98
N ILE A 584 -86.59 102.91 -175.69
CA ILE A 584 -85.31 103.26 -174.99
C ILE A 584 -85.24 102.73 -173.50
N ASN A 585 -84.04 102.40 -172.95
CA ASN A 585 -83.51 102.45 -171.53
C ASN A 585 -84.04 101.70 -170.23
N ALA A 586 -83.13 100.99 -169.51
CA ALA A 586 -82.56 101.23 -168.12
C ALA A 586 -82.88 100.44 -166.76
N GLN A 587 -81.79 100.10 -165.99
CA GLN A 587 -81.61 99.85 -164.48
C GLN A 587 -82.06 98.50 -163.79
N ARG A 588 -81.73 98.03 -162.53
CA ARG A 588 -80.67 98.09 -161.40
C ARG A 588 -81.10 97.11 -160.22
N ASN A 589 -80.48 96.75 -159.05
CA ASN A 589 -79.15 96.75 -158.34
C ASN A 589 -79.15 95.88 -157.00
N GLY A 590 -78.00 95.45 -156.42
CA GLY A 590 -77.77 95.08 -154.97
C GLY A 590 -77.74 93.56 -154.55
N SER A 591 -77.42 93.08 -153.31
CA SER A 591 -76.59 93.52 -152.13
C SER A 591 -76.51 92.40 -151.00
N ILE A 592 -75.42 92.22 -150.18
CA ILE A 592 -75.25 91.11 -149.15
C ILE A 592 -74.23 91.38 -147.97
N PRO A 593 -74.50 91.09 -146.65
CA PRO A 593 -73.46 91.12 -145.55
C PRO A 593 -73.60 90.27 -144.22
N THR A 594 -72.51 89.61 -143.72
CA THR A 594 -72.04 89.42 -142.27
C THR A 594 -72.88 88.69 -141.17
N GLN A 595 -72.45 88.40 -139.90
CA GLN A 595 -71.18 87.95 -139.22
C GLN A 595 -71.36 87.77 -137.66
N ALA A 596 -72.48 88.23 -137.05
CA ALA A 596 -72.53 88.56 -135.61
C ALA A 596 -72.70 87.44 -134.55
N ALA A 597 -72.99 86.18 -134.93
CA ALA A 597 -73.42 85.16 -133.95
C ALA A 597 -72.34 84.67 -132.96
N LEU A 598 -71.07 84.65 -133.39
CA LEU A 598 -69.92 84.10 -132.65
C LEU A 598 -69.57 84.84 -131.33
N VAL A 599 -70.13 86.03 -131.11
CA VAL A 599 -69.83 86.84 -129.92
C VAL A 599 -70.46 86.27 -128.64
N LYS A 600 -71.49 85.41 -128.75
CA LYS A 600 -72.29 84.99 -127.59
C LYS A 600 -71.60 83.92 -126.71
N GLU A 601 -70.80 83.03 -127.28
CA GLU A 601 -70.13 81.95 -126.54
C GLU A 601 -68.97 82.44 -125.67
N VAL A 602 -68.31 83.54 -126.07
CA VAL A 602 -67.14 84.10 -125.36
C VAL A 602 -67.48 84.60 -123.95
N ALA A 603 -68.74 85.02 -123.72
CA ALA A 603 -69.19 85.56 -122.44
C ALA A 603 -69.25 84.50 -121.32
N GLU A 604 -69.63 83.26 -121.63
CA GLU A 604 -69.82 82.21 -120.61
C GLU A 604 -68.50 81.67 -120.04
N LEU A 605 -67.41 81.74 -120.82
CA LEU A 605 -66.08 81.32 -120.38
C LEU A 605 -65.47 82.32 -119.37
N GLN A 606 -65.76 83.62 -119.48
CA GLN A 606 -65.25 84.62 -118.53
C GLN A 606 -65.86 84.48 -117.12
N ALA A 607 -67.05 83.90 -116.99
CA ALA A 607 -67.68 83.67 -115.69
C ALA A 607 -66.92 82.62 -114.85
N LYS A 608 -66.46 81.52 -115.49
CA LYS A 608 -65.80 80.40 -114.80
C LYS A 608 -64.43 80.78 -114.21
N LEU A 609 -63.71 81.73 -114.84
CA LEU A 609 -62.38 82.18 -114.40
C LEU A 609 -62.39 82.96 -113.06
N LYS A 610 -63.54 83.53 -112.67
CA LYS A 610 -63.71 84.25 -111.39
C LYS A 610 -64.06 83.34 -110.20
N GLY A 611 -64.41 82.08 -110.44
CA GLY A 611 -64.64 81.10 -109.37
C GLY A 611 -63.32 80.59 -108.79
N THR A 612 -62.48 80.02 -109.65
CA THR A 612 -61.21 79.38 -109.26
C THR A 612 -60.22 80.33 -108.56
N THR A 613 -60.25 81.62 -108.89
CA THR A 613 -59.46 82.66 -108.21
C THR A 613 -59.96 83.00 -106.80
N ARG A 614 -61.18 82.62 -106.43
CA ARG A 614 -61.70 82.78 -105.06
C ARG A 614 -61.32 81.61 -104.16
N ASP A 615 -61.35 80.39 -104.69
CA ASP A 615 -61.04 79.17 -103.95
C ASP A 615 -59.55 79.10 -103.55
N ALA A 616 -58.66 79.50 -104.47
CA ALA A 616 -57.21 79.58 -104.22
C ALA A 616 -56.83 80.53 -103.06
N ASN A 617 -57.60 81.60 -102.83
CA ASN A 617 -57.38 82.52 -101.71
C ASN A 617 -57.84 81.93 -100.36
N MET A 618 -58.79 80.98 -100.35
CA MET A 618 -59.20 80.31 -99.12
C MET A 618 -58.21 79.23 -98.67
N THR A 619 -57.63 78.46 -99.60
CA THR A 619 -56.61 77.46 -99.25
C THR A 619 -55.32 78.08 -98.70
N GLN A 620 -54.99 79.31 -99.08
CA GLN A 620 -53.86 80.03 -98.50
C GLN A 620 -54.12 80.51 -97.06
N LEU A 621 -55.38 80.81 -96.71
CA LEU A 621 -55.77 81.24 -95.35
C LEU A 621 -55.81 80.07 -94.34
N THR A 622 -56.07 78.85 -94.78
CA THR A 622 -56.06 77.66 -93.90
C THR A 622 -54.65 77.21 -93.53
N VAL A 623 -53.67 77.40 -94.42
CA VAL A 623 -52.25 77.07 -94.15
C VAL A 623 -51.67 77.91 -93.00
N GLN A 624 -51.92 79.22 -92.97
CA GLN A 624 -51.44 80.08 -91.86
C GLN A 624 -51.95 79.62 -90.49
N LYS A 625 -53.24 79.25 -90.40
CA LYS A 625 -53.85 78.79 -89.14
C LYS A 625 -53.31 77.45 -88.62
N LEU A 626 -52.71 76.64 -89.49
CA LEU A 626 -52.03 75.41 -89.09
C LEU A 626 -50.62 75.72 -88.54
N GLN A 627 -49.91 76.68 -89.14
CA GLN A 627 -48.58 77.11 -88.68
C GLN A 627 -48.63 77.77 -87.30
N GLU A 628 -49.62 78.63 -87.03
CA GLU A 628 -49.84 79.21 -85.69
C GLU A 628 -50.09 78.15 -84.62
N ARG A 629 -50.82 77.08 -84.97
CA ARG A 629 -51.15 75.99 -84.04
C ARG A 629 -49.94 75.13 -83.69
N GLN A 630 -49.08 74.86 -84.67
CA GLN A 630 -47.84 74.11 -84.49
C GLN A 630 -46.84 74.83 -83.57
N ALA A 631 -46.82 76.17 -83.57
CA ALA A 631 -45.98 76.95 -82.66
C ALA A 631 -46.40 76.81 -81.18
N VAL A 632 -47.71 76.69 -80.91
CA VAL A 632 -48.25 76.53 -79.54
C VAL A 632 -47.97 75.13 -78.98
N GLU A 633 -48.07 74.08 -79.80
CA GLU A 633 -47.76 72.71 -79.34
C GLU A 633 -46.26 72.51 -79.04
N ASN A 634 -45.37 73.12 -79.82
CA ASN A 634 -43.93 73.12 -79.51
C ASN A 634 -43.61 73.79 -78.17
N SER A 635 -44.24 74.93 -77.87
CA SER A 635 -44.09 75.61 -76.57
C SER A 635 -44.49 74.70 -75.39
N HIS A 636 -45.61 73.98 -75.51
CA HIS A 636 -46.03 73.03 -74.48
C HIS A 636 -45.10 71.81 -74.33
N LEU A 637 -44.38 71.40 -75.37
CA LEU A 637 -43.37 70.35 -75.31
C LEU A 637 -42.11 70.79 -74.56
N GLU A 638 -41.60 72.00 -74.82
CA GLU A 638 -40.43 72.56 -74.12
C GLU A 638 -40.71 72.78 -72.63
N ASP A 639 -41.91 73.27 -72.31
CA ASP A 639 -42.39 73.45 -70.93
C ASP A 639 -42.51 72.11 -70.17
N SER A 640 -42.92 71.04 -70.87
CA SER A 640 -43.03 69.68 -70.32
C SER A 640 -41.66 69.02 -70.12
N ALA A 641 -40.74 69.20 -71.07
CA ALA A 641 -39.37 68.70 -70.97
C ALA A 641 -38.61 69.36 -69.80
N SER A 642 -38.84 70.65 -69.57
CA SER A 642 -38.23 71.40 -68.46
C SER A 642 -38.66 70.85 -67.10
N ARG A 643 -39.95 70.58 -66.89
CA ARG A 643 -40.47 70.00 -65.64
C ARG A 643 -39.95 68.58 -65.39
N LEU A 644 -39.77 67.78 -66.45
CA LEU A 644 -39.14 66.45 -66.33
C LEU A 644 -37.67 66.54 -65.90
N LEU A 645 -36.93 67.56 -66.34
CA LEU A 645 -35.56 67.81 -65.89
C LEU A 645 -35.52 68.17 -64.39
N GLU A 646 -36.42 69.03 -63.92
CA GLU A 646 -36.51 69.41 -62.50
C GLU A 646 -36.85 68.21 -61.60
N PHE A 647 -37.85 67.39 -61.96
CA PHE A 647 -38.16 66.18 -61.19
C PHE A 647 -36.99 65.18 -61.17
N ARG A 648 -36.23 65.07 -62.27
CA ARG A 648 -35.04 64.21 -62.32
C ARG A 648 -33.94 64.69 -61.36
N GLN A 649 -33.73 66.01 -61.25
CA GLN A 649 -32.81 66.59 -60.28
C GLN A 649 -33.29 66.44 -58.82
N GLN A 650 -34.60 66.53 -58.56
CA GLN A 650 -35.17 66.30 -57.23
C GLN A 650 -34.99 64.82 -56.81
N MET A 651 -35.30 63.88 -57.71
CA MET A 651 -35.08 62.44 -57.48
C MET A 651 -33.61 62.12 -57.16
N GLN A 652 -32.67 62.74 -57.87
CA GLN A 652 -31.24 62.54 -57.61
C GLN A 652 -30.84 63.04 -56.20
N ARG A 653 -31.24 64.27 -55.82
CA ARG A 653 -30.97 64.84 -54.48
C ARG A 653 -31.57 63.99 -53.35
N ILE A 654 -32.74 63.38 -53.57
CA ILE A 654 -33.36 62.46 -52.61
C ILE A 654 -32.55 61.16 -52.50
N GLY A 655 -32.10 60.59 -53.62
CA GLY A 655 -31.21 59.42 -53.64
C GLY A 655 -29.88 59.66 -52.91
N ASP A 656 -29.22 60.80 -53.17
CA ASP A 656 -27.98 61.19 -52.50
C ASP A 656 -28.17 61.33 -50.98
N SER A 657 -29.31 61.88 -50.54
CA SER A 657 -29.68 62.01 -49.12
C SER A 657 -29.91 60.65 -48.44
N ILE A 658 -30.60 59.72 -49.12
CA ILE A 658 -30.83 58.36 -48.61
C ILE A 658 -29.50 57.61 -48.47
N ALA A 659 -28.63 57.66 -49.49
CA ALA A 659 -27.31 57.02 -49.43
C ALA A 659 -26.45 57.57 -48.27
N SER A 660 -26.54 58.87 -47.97
CA SER A 660 -25.87 59.48 -46.81
C SER A 660 -26.41 58.95 -45.48
N GLN A 661 -27.74 58.85 -45.33
CA GLN A 661 -28.37 58.29 -44.12
C GLN A 661 -28.04 56.80 -43.93
N GLU A 662 -28.01 56.01 -44.99
CA GLU A 662 -27.63 54.60 -44.91
C GLU A 662 -26.18 54.43 -44.41
N GLN A 663 -25.24 55.22 -44.91
CA GLN A 663 -23.85 55.19 -44.42
C GLN A 663 -23.75 55.58 -42.95
N GLN A 664 -24.48 56.59 -42.49
CA GLN A 664 -24.54 56.97 -41.07
C GLN A 664 -25.13 55.85 -40.20
N HIS A 665 -26.23 55.23 -40.62
CA HIS A 665 -26.82 54.08 -39.92
C HIS A 665 -25.86 52.88 -39.86
N LEU A 666 -25.10 52.62 -40.92
CA LEU A 666 -24.13 51.52 -40.99
C LEU A 666 -22.90 51.79 -40.09
N PHE A 667 -22.45 53.03 -39.98
CA PHE A 667 -21.45 53.47 -38.99
C PHE A 667 -21.96 53.30 -37.55
N MET A 668 -23.14 53.83 -37.24
CA MET A 668 -23.74 53.72 -35.90
C MET A 668 -23.99 52.26 -35.49
N ARG A 669 -24.41 51.40 -36.42
CA ARG A 669 -24.57 49.95 -36.19
C ARG A 669 -23.23 49.25 -35.88
N LYS A 670 -22.15 49.64 -36.57
CA LYS A 670 -20.78 49.15 -36.27
C LYS A 670 -20.31 49.58 -34.87
N GLN A 671 -20.53 50.84 -34.48
CA GLN A 671 -20.18 51.31 -33.13
C GLN A 671 -21.03 50.62 -32.06
N LEU A 672 -22.34 50.46 -32.27
CA LEU A 672 -23.22 49.73 -31.36
C LEU A 672 -22.78 48.27 -31.16
N HIS A 673 -22.24 47.61 -32.20
CA HIS A 673 -21.65 46.27 -32.07
C HIS A 673 -20.32 46.26 -31.30
N LYS A 674 -19.48 47.30 -31.43
CA LYS A 674 -18.30 47.46 -30.56
C LYS A 674 -18.72 47.64 -29.09
N HIS A 675 -19.63 48.56 -28.79
CA HIS A 675 -20.09 48.80 -27.42
C HIS A 675 -20.78 47.57 -26.82
N LYS A 676 -21.60 46.82 -27.58
CA LYS A 676 -22.19 45.55 -27.10
C LYS A 676 -21.14 44.48 -26.79
N ARG A 677 -20.04 44.40 -27.55
CA ARG A 677 -18.89 43.54 -27.20
C ARG A 677 -18.17 44.03 -25.94
N LEU A 678 -17.90 45.33 -25.84
CA LEU A 678 -17.24 45.93 -24.68
C LEU A 678 -18.04 45.69 -23.39
N VAL A 679 -19.35 45.95 -23.40
CA VAL A 679 -20.25 45.68 -22.26
C VAL A 679 -20.26 44.18 -21.93
N LYS A 680 -20.33 43.27 -22.91
CA LYS A 680 -20.27 41.83 -22.63
C LYS A 680 -18.95 41.41 -21.96
N ASN A 681 -17.83 41.99 -22.38
CA ASN A 681 -16.52 41.72 -21.77
C ASN A 681 -16.41 42.31 -20.36
N LEU A 682 -16.94 43.51 -20.13
CA LEU A 682 -16.95 44.15 -18.80
C LEU A 682 -17.86 43.40 -17.81
N VAL A 683 -19.01 42.89 -18.26
CA VAL A 683 -19.88 42.02 -17.45
C VAL A 683 -19.15 40.71 -17.11
N ALA A 684 -18.54 40.03 -18.09
CA ALA A 684 -17.77 38.82 -17.84
C ALA A 684 -16.54 39.04 -16.92
N ALA A 685 -15.98 40.25 -16.88
CA ALA A 685 -14.94 40.63 -15.93
C ALA A 685 -15.50 40.88 -14.51
N ALA A 686 -16.65 41.54 -14.38
CA ALA A 686 -17.35 41.73 -13.11
C ALA A 686 -17.86 40.40 -12.51
N GLU A 687 -18.23 39.44 -13.35
CA GLU A 687 -18.61 38.07 -12.99
C GLU A 687 -17.38 37.16 -12.71
N GLY A 688 -16.15 37.66 -12.86
CA GLY A 688 -14.91 36.92 -12.58
C GLY A 688 -14.53 35.85 -13.60
N VAL A 689 -15.26 35.74 -14.72
CA VAL A 689 -15.06 34.71 -15.77
C VAL A 689 -14.02 35.14 -16.81
N TYR A 690 -13.75 36.44 -16.96
CA TYR A 690 -12.81 36.97 -17.93
C TYR A 690 -11.41 37.17 -17.34
N GLN A 691 -10.44 36.37 -17.80
CA GLN A 691 -9.00 36.64 -17.63
C GLN A 691 -8.42 37.26 -18.92
N PRO A 692 -7.68 38.38 -18.84
CA PRO A 692 -7.01 38.96 -20.01
C PRO A 692 -5.83 38.07 -20.44
N ILE A 693 -5.71 37.84 -21.75
CA ILE A 693 -4.62 37.01 -22.33
C ILE A 693 -3.35 37.87 -22.46
N GLY A 694 -2.63 38.05 -21.35
CA GLY A 694 -1.35 38.77 -21.32
C GLY A 694 -0.84 39.02 -19.90
N ARG A 695 0.47 39.18 -19.76
CA ARG A 695 1.05 39.75 -18.52
C ARG A 695 0.80 41.26 -18.52
N GLU A 696 0.48 41.82 -17.36
CA GLU A 696 0.15 43.23 -17.17
C GLU A 696 1.17 44.20 -17.79
N SER A 697 2.47 43.88 -17.69
CA SER A 697 3.54 44.65 -18.31
C SER A 697 3.42 44.76 -19.84
N VAL A 698 3.05 43.67 -20.53
CA VAL A 698 2.93 43.62 -21.99
C VAL A 698 1.69 44.38 -22.46
N LEU A 699 0.61 44.36 -21.67
CA LEU A 699 -0.61 45.11 -21.96
C LEU A 699 -0.39 46.62 -21.76
N LEU A 700 0.35 47.03 -20.73
CA LEU A 700 0.77 48.42 -20.52
C LEU A 700 1.72 48.93 -21.62
N GLU A 701 2.66 48.09 -22.06
CA GLU A 701 3.60 48.40 -23.15
C GLU A 701 2.85 48.60 -24.48
N GLN A 702 1.93 47.68 -24.83
CA GLN A 702 1.05 47.84 -26.00
C GLN A 702 0.12 49.05 -25.89
N LEU A 703 -0.35 49.42 -24.70
CA LEU A 703 -1.15 50.65 -24.52
C LEU A 703 -0.31 51.90 -24.81
N ASN A 704 0.94 51.94 -24.32
CA ASN A 704 1.88 53.04 -24.54
C ASN A 704 2.28 53.17 -26.02
N ASP A 705 2.53 52.06 -26.70
CA ASP A 705 2.82 52.05 -28.14
C ASP A 705 1.63 52.57 -28.96
N ASN A 706 0.40 52.11 -28.66
CA ASN A 706 -0.80 52.63 -29.32
C ASN A 706 -0.98 54.14 -29.07
N HIS A 707 -0.80 54.64 -27.84
CA HIS A 707 -0.79 56.07 -27.57
C HIS A 707 0.34 56.82 -28.29
N GLY A 708 1.50 56.18 -28.49
CA GLY A 708 2.62 56.72 -29.27
C GLY A 708 2.38 56.74 -30.78
N VAL A 709 1.57 55.81 -31.31
CA VAL A 709 1.10 55.79 -32.70
C VAL A 709 0.03 56.87 -32.91
N SER A 710 -0.98 56.98 -32.04
CA SER A 710 -1.99 58.04 -32.15
C SER A 710 -1.38 59.44 -32.05
N ARG A 711 -0.33 59.64 -31.24
CA ARG A 711 0.40 60.93 -31.18
C ARG A 711 1.12 61.26 -32.48
N ARG A 712 1.74 60.27 -33.13
CA ARG A 712 2.37 60.43 -34.45
C ARG A 712 1.34 60.66 -35.56
N LEU A 713 0.18 60.02 -35.48
CA LEU A 713 -0.93 60.24 -36.41
C LEU A 713 -1.54 61.64 -36.26
N MET A 714 -1.71 62.16 -35.04
CA MET A 714 -2.11 63.56 -34.83
C MET A 714 -1.10 64.52 -35.46
N GLN A 715 0.20 64.37 -35.19
CA GLN A 715 1.24 65.22 -35.81
C GLN A 715 1.26 65.14 -37.34
N LEU A 716 0.98 63.98 -37.93
CA LEU A 716 0.83 63.82 -39.38
C LEU A 716 -0.42 64.51 -39.94
N VAL A 717 -1.55 64.46 -39.22
CA VAL A 717 -2.78 65.17 -39.63
C VAL A 717 -2.61 66.69 -39.48
N GLU A 718 -1.98 67.18 -38.41
CA GLU A 718 -1.64 68.60 -38.21
C GLU A 718 -0.69 69.12 -39.32
N GLN A 719 0.29 68.31 -39.74
CA GLN A 719 1.16 68.64 -40.88
C GLN A 719 0.40 68.65 -42.22
N LEU A 720 -0.49 67.68 -42.46
CA LEU A 720 -1.30 67.65 -43.68
C LEU A 720 -2.35 68.78 -43.73
N GLU A 721 -2.87 69.22 -42.58
CA GLU A 721 -3.77 70.37 -42.46
C GLU A 721 -3.04 71.71 -42.70
N SER A 722 -1.78 71.82 -42.28
CA SER A 722 -0.85 72.89 -42.69
C SER A 722 -0.67 72.93 -44.21
N ASP A 723 -0.27 71.80 -44.79
CA ASP A 723 0.22 71.75 -46.17
C ASP A 723 -0.93 71.80 -47.20
N PHE A 724 -2.13 71.35 -46.82
CA PHE A 724 -3.31 71.26 -47.69
C PHE A 724 -4.56 71.92 -47.08
N SER A 725 -4.40 73.17 -46.62
CA SER A 725 -5.46 74.02 -46.03
C SER A 725 -6.82 74.04 -46.76
N GLN A 726 -6.85 73.82 -48.08
CA GLN A 726 -8.10 73.69 -48.86
C GLN A 726 -8.99 72.50 -48.44
N HIS A 727 -8.42 71.51 -47.74
CA HIS A 727 -9.10 70.33 -47.24
C HIS A 727 -9.17 70.26 -45.70
N ALA A 728 -8.87 71.36 -44.99
CA ALA A 728 -8.87 71.42 -43.51
C ALA A 728 -10.15 70.84 -42.86
N HIS A 729 -11.33 71.04 -43.47
CA HIS A 729 -12.59 70.46 -42.96
C HIS A 729 -12.62 68.91 -42.95
N LEU A 730 -11.87 68.24 -43.82
CA LEU A 730 -11.70 66.78 -43.81
C LEU A 730 -10.65 66.34 -42.77
N PHE A 731 -9.56 67.09 -42.62
CA PHE A 731 -8.53 66.81 -41.62
C PHE A 731 -9.02 67.04 -40.19
N SER A 732 -9.81 68.09 -39.94
CA SER A 732 -10.50 68.34 -38.67
C SER A 732 -11.45 67.19 -38.28
N SER A 733 -12.19 66.63 -39.25
CA SER A 733 -13.05 65.45 -39.05
C SER A 733 -12.21 64.20 -38.69
N LEU A 734 -11.09 63.98 -39.39
CA LEU A 734 -10.11 62.95 -39.04
C LEU A 734 -9.55 63.13 -37.61
N LEU A 735 -9.15 64.34 -37.24
CA LEU A 735 -8.63 64.68 -35.91
C LEU A 735 -9.66 64.36 -34.82
N GLN A 736 -10.94 64.72 -35.02
CA GLN A 736 -12.03 64.34 -34.11
C GLN A 736 -12.18 62.82 -33.98
N THR A 737 -12.04 62.04 -35.07
CA THR A 737 -12.12 60.57 -34.99
C THR A 737 -10.92 59.91 -34.30
N VAL A 738 -9.75 60.58 -34.25
CA VAL A 738 -8.56 60.11 -33.51
C VAL A 738 -8.61 60.54 -32.03
N LEU A 739 -9.28 61.65 -31.71
CA LEU A 739 -9.51 62.11 -30.33
C LEU A 739 -10.68 61.41 -29.63
N GLY A 740 -11.59 60.79 -30.38
CA GLY A 740 -12.80 60.14 -29.88
C GLY A 740 -12.75 58.61 -29.77
N SER A 741 -11.56 58.00 -29.76
CA SER A 741 -11.34 56.54 -29.81
C SER A 741 -10.64 55.96 -28.58
#